data_AF-A0A2R5G431-F1
#
_entry.id   AF-A0A2R5G431-F1
#
_cell.length_a   1.000
_cell.length_b   1.000
_cell.length_c   1.000
_cell.angle_alpha   90.00
_cell.angle_beta   90.00
_cell.angle_gamma   90.00
#
_symmetry.space_group_name_H-M   'P 1'
#
loop_
_entity.id
_entity.type
_entity.pdbx_description
1 polymer ?
#
loop_
_entity_poly.entity_id
_entity_poly.type
_entity_poly.pdbx_seq_one_letter_code
_entity_poly.pdbx_strand_id
1 'polypeptide(L)'
;MGSSDEESGFEVVQPGDGRASRTASEDGPDVPVSEPAMDKGLSGATFWIDDPTPVPPAHWKTTVKALQAGDILLAIAAWRAGTRLLALTAVGRFFSHAYMNQQVVLAKGKSGEGALPAGIWAGFTALQGTLFAFSRFWRQRSAMHLLALSLGHAQVVSWGVLHPRSFLGFMVKTLFGVARNLYAEAIRKIHLEGTPLLPRASFPYKAEDIDAKWLSKALGEQVASVRLLPINKTLDDIDLDDEEAVDEAIIPRGFIGEAVRLVPRFANPDSPAVQKLPRSFVAKLPTTSTALKILVRPNGTYRRETDFYSKIAPRVYEWRRKLKEPMIEIPVVYASEFNQLTTEFCLLFADAAPLKSGNELLGASWQLACSVATRYARFHALHWRPSMEALDVDFKLGWHATYDWMMAVHTPTNQENTRDFFTRLMKEDRYASYISPTAQRTIRTFVEHIPLVLDELLQGPLTFIHADGRTENFLLPSEETEKEDRLCRAGLKFDDSYDRNNVRWLSVDWQTSTKGKGIYDLAYFVGMDLNVDPEAGDTCDRILVSEYYKALVAALPDKKQLGGYTEEDCWRDYRLSMFLSLLIPITILHSDSIGSEGSERLRAVREYTLRRGVQAIERLNSIEVLEDLIRRRVKTRSMNGALTTYRHVEDQMLERDRAGISMPGQGKADAPVVVRSATPQDDPLGHISPSYALSLKEGSDIPPGTGRRDVYDRWFLNGYDPEGKFFFAAALGVYPGRGTMDASFSVVVDGKQHNVRVSRHLTEDEWPSNLKKAADSGKRIVLDSDVGPIRITIQEPLQTATLEVRVPGKAEAKLTMRGRYEPTMEPPYANDVRGIGMFEYDRFTQLVEWEGTILVDGKTEISTDGWWGTRDRSWGCRPHGQADQGPEKNVKRNAFLANRTTREFVNQALLPFAHKIPQFYWFWTPINVPNGGFTYHSQQKEDGTVENGAAHVFGDPFGPEHAPYGKVEAAGHSLEYQSNGTRHFRTCTIIMVLQDGRRVTVTFEPVQPFFMSGIGYSHDTMPHGVRHPQDFVMQCDSFRSEMPDRLHGLHIHVQEISIARCELYARDAGPSDAPLAVTYGVSGAEQLVVGPHKPSGFVSALDA
;
A
#
# COMPACT_ATOMS: atom_id res chain seq x y z
N MET A 1 40.09 3.17 31.61
CA MET A 1 40.39 3.33 33.05
C MET A 1 40.23 4.82 33.36
N GLY A 2 39.34 5.27 34.25
CA GLY A 2 38.29 4.57 35.00
C GLY A 2 37.46 5.59 35.82
N SER A 3 36.29 5.15 36.28
CA SER A 3 35.70 5.35 37.63
C SER A 3 36.31 6.40 38.59
N SER A 4 35.54 7.10 39.43
CA SER A 4 34.09 6.96 39.73
C SER A 4 33.54 8.14 40.54
N ASP A 5 32.22 8.11 40.66
CA ASP A 5 31.32 8.66 41.69
C ASP A 5 31.83 8.53 43.15
N GLU A 6 31.19 9.27 44.06
CA GLU A 6 31.11 8.94 45.49
C GLU A 6 29.75 9.39 46.07
N GLU A 7 29.12 8.55 46.91
CA GLU A 7 27.77 8.74 47.47
C GLU A 7 27.76 9.08 48.97
N SER A 8 26.73 9.79 49.44
CA SER A 8 26.13 9.65 50.79
C SER A 8 24.80 10.41 50.86
N GLY A 9 23.77 10.04 51.65
CA GLY A 9 23.54 8.84 52.46
C GLY A 9 22.24 8.97 53.30
N PHE A 10 21.79 7.86 53.93
CA PHE A 10 20.70 7.74 54.94
C PHE A 10 19.20 7.74 54.54
N GLU A 11 18.67 6.51 54.36
CA GLU A 11 17.57 5.86 55.12
C GLU A 11 16.11 6.41 55.19
N VAL A 12 15.20 5.55 55.68
CA VAL A 12 13.75 5.50 55.37
C VAL A 12 12.89 5.05 56.57
N VAL A 13 11.71 5.66 56.80
CA VAL A 13 10.54 5.09 57.54
C VAL A 13 9.21 5.79 57.08
N GLN A 14 8.05 5.10 57.17
CA GLN A 14 6.67 5.59 56.91
C GLN A 14 5.77 5.49 58.20
N PRO A 15 4.41 5.42 58.17
CA PRO A 15 3.34 6.38 57.75
C PRO A 15 2.33 6.71 58.90
N GLY A 16 1.25 7.49 58.66
CA GLY A 16 -0.02 7.36 59.43
C GLY A 16 -0.95 8.58 59.67
N ASP A 17 -2.20 8.48 59.18
CA ASP A 17 -3.52 9.00 59.63
C ASP A 17 -3.72 10.29 60.49
N GLY A 18 -4.25 11.36 59.86
CA GLY A 18 -5.71 11.66 59.79
C GLY A 18 -6.51 12.26 60.98
N ARG A 19 -7.19 13.41 60.77
CA ARG A 19 -8.57 13.78 61.25
C ARG A 19 -9.08 15.13 60.69
N ALA A 20 -10.36 15.49 60.92
CA ALA A 20 -11.05 16.65 60.31
C ALA A 20 -12.25 17.21 61.11
N SER A 21 -12.62 18.51 60.93
CA SER A 21 -14.00 19.05 61.14
C SER A 21 -14.19 20.57 60.79
N ARG A 22 -15.22 20.90 59.97
CA ARG A 22 -16.36 21.88 60.12
C ARG A 22 -16.22 23.16 61.01
N THR A 23 -16.92 24.31 60.83
CA THR A 23 -18.05 24.81 59.96
C THR A 23 -18.30 26.35 60.11
N ALA A 24 -18.90 27.02 59.09
CA ALA A 24 -19.83 28.21 59.12
C ALA A 24 -19.40 29.54 59.83
N SER A 25 -19.88 30.77 59.52
CA SER A 25 -20.67 31.44 58.43
C SER A 25 -20.47 33.00 58.54
N GLU A 26 -21.25 34.03 58.13
CA GLU A 26 -22.63 34.30 57.59
C GLU A 26 -22.69 35.77 56.98
N ASP A 27 -23.88 36.26 56.53
CA ASP A 27 -24.34 37.67 56.27
C ASP A 27 -23.80 38.57 55.10
N GLY A 28 -24.60 39.58 54.67
CA GLY A 28 -24.41 40.55 53.55
C GLY A 28 -24.93 41.99 53.89
N PRO A 29 -25.46 42.87 52.97
CA PRO A 29 -25.66 42.83 51.49
C PRO A 29 -25.32 44.18 50.73
N ASP A 30 -25.97 44.44 49.56
CA ASP A 30 -26.37 45.75 48.95
C ASP A 30 -25.56 46.55 47.85
N VAL A 31 -26.01 46.40 46.58
CA VAL A 31 -26.26 47.37 45.45
C VAL A 31 -25.09 48.21 44.77
N PRO A 32 -25.24 48.98 43.64
CA PRO A 32 -24.52 48.68 42.38
C PRO A 32 -23.78 49.88 41.66
N VAL A 33 -23.29 49.66 40.41
CA VAL A 33 -23.34 50.53 39.18
C VAL A 33 -22.10 50.40 38.23
N SER A 34 -22.35 50.33 36.91
CA SER A 34 -21.47 50.61 35.72
C SER A 34 -20.33 49.66 35.29
N GLU A 35 -20.16 49.59 33.95
CA GLU A 35 -19.06 48.97 33.14
C GLU A 35 -17.88 49.99 32.94
N PRO A 36 -16.75 49.74 32.20
CA PRO A 36 -16.38 48.58 31.36
C PRO A 36 -14.88 48.13 31.33
N ALA A 37 -14.61 47.05 30.57
CA ALA A 37 -13.39 46.74 29.77
C ALA A 37 -12.05 46.25 30.41
N MET A 38 -11.28 45.50 29.58
CA MET A 38 -9.87 45.02 29.72
C MET A 38 -9.57 43.96 30.82
N ASP A 39 -8.62 43.02 30.70
CA ASP A 39 -7.76 42.54 29.56
C ASP A 39 -7.45 41.00 29.70
N LYS A 40 -6.58 40.43 28.85
CA LYS A 40 -6.24 38.97 28.74
C LYS A 40 -5.75 38.30 30.04
N GLY A 41 -5.91 36.96 30.17
CA GLY A 41 -5.33 36.24 31.33
C GLY A 41 -5.34 34.69 31.45
N LEU A 42 -5.29 33.89 30.37
CA LEU A 42 -4.88 32.45 30.35
C LEU A 42 -5.60 31.36 31.22
N SER A 43 -5.95 30.26 30.55
CA SER A 43 -6.02 28.85 31.03
C SER A 43 -7.18 28.36 31.93
N GLY A 44 -7.55 27.07 31.82
CA GLY A 44 -7.77 26.28 33.05
C GLY A 44 -9.13 25.64 33.43
N ALA A 45 -10.02 25.28 32.50
CA ALA A 45 -11.04 24.21 32.65
C ALA A 45 -12.30 24.36 33.58
N THR A 46 -13.32 23.55 33.23
CA THR A 46 -14.48 23.03 34.02
C THR A 46 -15.82 23.81 34.07
N PHE A 47 -16.92 23.04 34.25
CA PHE A 47 -18.37 23.39 34.17
C PHE A 47 -18.92 24.02 35.48
N TRP A 48 -20.04 24.77 35.54
CA TRP A 48 -21.45 24.32 35.34
C TRP A 48 -22.46 25.46 34.99
N ILE A 49 -23.78 25.26 35.20
CA ILE A 49 -24.93 25.90 34.51
C ILE A 49 -25.94 26.50 35.51
N ASP A 50 -26.59 27.64 35.16
CA ASP A 50 -28.04 27.98 35.26
C ASP A 50 -28.24 29.35 34.56
N ASP A 51 -29.32 29.70 33.84
CA ASP A 51 -30.75 29.87 34.22
C ASP A 51 -31.70 29.56 32.98
N PRO A 52 -33.06 29.61 33.03
CA PRO A 52 -33.91 28.83 32.12
C PRO A 52 -34.59 29.59 30.95
N THR A 53 -35.19 28.82 30.02
CA THR A 53 -36.00 29.31 28.89
C THR A 53 -37.36 28.57 28.71
N PRO A 54 -38.39 29.24 28.15
CA PRO A 54 -39.80 28.99 28.47
C PRO A 54 -40.42 27.68 27.92
N VAL A 55 -41.70 27.49 28.26
CA VAL A 55 -42.53 26.33 27.90
C VAL A 55 -43.56 26.72 26.82
N PRO A 56 -43.67 26.00 25.68
CA PRO A 56 -44.68 26.30 24.66
C PRO A 56 -46.13 26.03 25.14
N PRO A 57 -47.13 26.78 24.64
CA PRO A 57 -48.52 26.67 25.10
C PRO A 57 -49.16 25.32 24.73
N ALA A 58 -50.02 24.83 25.63
CA ALA A 58 -50.49 23.45 25.64
C ALA A 58 -51.25 23.00 24.37
N HIS A 59 -51.95 23.92 23.68
CA HIS A 59 -52.73 23.60 22.48
C HIS A 59 -51.88 23.00 21.34
N TRP A 60 -50.59 23.34 21.25
CA TRP A 60 -49.69 22.82 20.22
C TRP A 60 -49.50 21.29 20.34
N LYS A 61 -49.43 20.76 21.57
CA LYS A 61 -49.35 19.31 21.81
C LYS A 61 -50.63 18.58 21.39
N THR A 62 -51.79 19.25 21.45
CA THR A 62 -53.07 18.69 21.01
C THR A 62 -53.14 18.61 19.48
N THR A 63 -52.81 19.70 18.78
CA THR A 63 -52.80 19.75 17.30
C THR A 63 -51.85 18.72 16.69
N VAL A 64 -50.64 18.59 17.24
CA VAL A 64 -49.65 17.62 16.74
C VAL A 64 -50.08 16.17 16.99
N LYS A 65 -50.69 15.86 18.14
CA LYS A 65 -51.27 14.53 18.40
C LYS A 65 -52.43 14.20 17.45
N ALA A 66 -53.27 15.18 17.11
CA ALA A 66 -54.37 15.00 16.15
C ALA A 66 -53.84 14.68 14.74
N LEU A 67 -52.79 15.37 14.28
CA LEU A 67 -52.11 15.07 13.01
C LEU A 67 -51.50 13.66 12.99
N GLN A 68 -50.81 13.28 14.07
CA GLN A 68 -50.21 11.94 14.22
C GLN A 68 -51.26 10.81 14.19
N ALA A 69 -52.42 11.01 14.85
CA ALA A 69 -53.53 10.06 14.77
C ALA A 69 -54.13 9.98 13.36
N GLY A 70 -54.25 11.13 12.68
CA GLY A 70 -54.73 11.23 11.30
C GLY A 70 -53.86 10.44 10.30
N ASP A 71 -52.54 10.62 10.33
CA ASP A 71 -51.62 9.88 9.44
C ASP A 71 -51.70 8.36 9.66
N ILE A 72 -51.82 7.89 10.92
CA ILE A 72 -51.98 6.44 11.22
C ILE A 72 -53.33 5.90 10.73
N LEU A 73 -54.43 6.60 11.01
CA LEU A 73 -55.77 6.16 10.57
C LEU A 73 -55.88 6.14 9.04
N LEU A 74 -55.29 7.12 8.36
CA LEU A 74 -55.20 7.15 6.90
C LEU A 74 -54.34 5.99 6.37
N ALA A 75 -53.24 5.65 7.04
CA ALA A 75 -52.41 4.50 6.66
C ALA A 75 -53.18 3.17 6.78
N ILE A 76 -53.89 2.95 7.88
CA ILE A 76 -54.67 1.73 8.12
C ILE A 76 -55.86 1.64 7.14
N ALA A 77 -56.53 2.76 6.86
CA ALA A 77 -57.61 2.82 5.86
C ALA A 77 -57.10 2.50 4.45
N ALA A 78 -56.00 3.13 4.01
CA ALA A 78 -55.38 2.86 2.72
C ALA A 78 -54.89 1.41 2.59
N TRP A 79 -54.33 0.83 3.67
CA TRP A 79 -53.90 -0.56 3.69
C TRP A 79 -55.07 -1.54 3.53
N ARG A 80 -56.18 -1.31 4.24
CA ARG A 80 -57.43 -2.08 4.10
C ARG A 80 -58.09 -1.89 2.73
N ALA A 81 -57.97 -0.71 2.12
CA ALA A 81 -58.39 -0.41 0.76
C ALA A 81 -57.38 -0.86 -0.32
N GLY A 82 -56.39 -1.70 0.02
CA GLY A 82 -55.41 -2.26 -0.92
C GLY A 82 -54.38 -1.26 -1.48
N THR A 83 -54.48 0.02 -1.17
CA THR A 83 -53.59 1.11 -1.68
C THR A 83 -52.29 1.19 -0.87
N ARG A 84 -51.53 0.07 -0.88
CA ARG A 84 -50.29 -0.14 -0.11
C ARG A 84 -49.27 1.00 -0.22
N LEU A 85 -49.13 1.63 -1.39
CA LEU A 85 -48.21 2.75 -1.59
C LEU A 85 -48.62 3.99 -0.76
N LEU A 86 -49.91 4.33 -0.74
CA LEU A 86 -50.44 5.46 0.04
C LEU A 86 -50.31 5.20 1.55
N ALA A 87 -50.55 3.95 1.97
CA ALA A 87 -50.35 3.53 3.35
C ALA A 87 -48.89 3.68 3.82
N LEU A 88 -47.93 3.19 3.02
CA LEU A 88 -46.50 3.35 3.31
C LEU A 88 -46.06 4.82 3.33
N THR A 89 -46.59 5.67 2.44
CA THR A 89 -46.35 7.12 2.46
C THR A 89 -46.86 7.77 3.75
N ALA A 90 -48.06 7.42 4.22
CA ALA A 90 -48.62 7.96 5.46
C ALA A 90 -47.83 7.50 6.71
N VAL A 91 -47.37 6.25 6.75
CA VAL A 91 -46.45 5.75 7.80
C VAL A 91 -45.14 6.54 7.83
N GLY A 92 -44.54 6.83 6.67
CA GLY A 92 -43.32 7.66 6.59
C GLY A 92 -43.51 9.09 7.13
N ARG A 93 -44.68 9.70 6.89
CA ARG A 93 -45.03 11.02 7.45
C ARG A 93 -45.20 10.97 8.97
N PHE A 94 -45.89 9.94 9.49
CA PHE A 94 -46.02 9.74 10.93
C PHE A 94 -44.64 9.65 11.63
N PHE A 95 -43.71 8.85 11.11
CA PHE A 95 -42.36 8.76 11.69
C PHE A 95 -41.58 10.08 11.60
N SER A 96 -41.79 10.88 10.54
CA SER A 96 -41.21 12.22 10.42
C SER A 96 -41.78 13.19 11.47
N HIS A 97 -43.10 13.15 11.72
CA HIS A 97 -43.74 13.93 12.79
C HIS A 97 -43.33 13.46 14.20
N ALA A 98 -43.02 12.17 14.39
CA ALA A 98 -42.44 11.65 15.63
C ALA A 98 -40.99 12.13 15.85
N TYR A 99 -40.17 12.12 14.81
CA TYR A 99 -38.78 12.61 14.84
C TYR A 99 -38.71 14.11 15.24
N MET A 100 -39.56 14.95 14.66
CA MET A 100 -39.61 16.39 15.01
C MET A 100 -40.00 16.62 16.48
N ASN A 101 -40.94 15.84 17.03
CA ASN A 101 -41.25 15.86 18.47
C ASN A 101 -40.05 15.43 19.32
N GLN A 102 -39.31 14.41 18.88
CA GLN A 102 -38.14 13.91 19.63
C GLN A 102 -36.99 14.91 19.63
N GLN A 103 -36.79 15.67 18.54
CA GLN A 103 -35.83 16.78 18.50
C GLN A 103 -36.19 17.91 19.49
N VAL A 104 -37.48 18.25 19.65
CA VAL A 104 -37.94 19.23 20.66
C VAL A 104 -37.71 18.74 22.11
N VAL A 105 -37.61 17.43 22.34
CA VAL A 105 -37.22 16.85 23.64
C VAL A 105 -35.70 16.85 23.82
N LEU A 106 -34.93 16.46 22.80
CA LEU A 106 -33.47 16.43 22.84
C LEU A 106 -32.85 17.84 22.96
N ALA A 107 -33.51 18.86 22.41
CA ALA A 107 -33.12 20.26 22.57
C ALA A 107 -33.18 20.79 24.01
N LYS A 108 -33.68 20.01 24.99
CA LYS A 108 -33.67 20.35 26.42
C LYS A 108 -32.67 19.55 27.27
N GLY A 109 -31.65 18.92 26.68
CA GLY A 109 -30.57 18.32 27.48
C GLY A 109 -29.34 17.82 26.73
N LYS A 110 -28.19 18.45 26.99
CA LYS A 110 -26.81 18.08 26.60
C LYS A 110 -26.52 18.11 25.09
N SER A 111 -26.01 19.26 24.63
CA SER A 111 -25.17 19.36 23.43
C SER A 111 -23.84 18.62 23.64
N GLY A 112 -23.25 18.05 22.58
CA GLY A 112 -21.93 17.41 22.70
C GLY A 112 -21.52 16.33 21.70
N GLU A 113 -22.27 16.05 20.62
CA GLU A 113 -21.82 15.11 19.57
C GLU A 113 -22.56 15.38 18.23
N GLY A 114 -21.85 15.33 17.10
CA GLY A 114 -22.46 15.21 15.76
C GLY A 114 -22.92 16.50 15.05
N ALA A 115 -21.99 17.29 14.50
CA ALA A 115 -22.30 18.35 13.52
C ALA A 115 -22.46 17.84 12.07
N LEU A 116 -21.82 16.72 11.72
CA LEU A 116 -21.88 16.13 10.36
C LEU A 116 -23.22 15.49 9.94
N PRO A 117 -24.04 14.86 10.83
CA PRO A 117 -25.26 14.16 10.43
C PRO A 117 -26.31 15.04 9.73
N ALA A 118 -26.46 16.30 10.16
CA ALA A 118 -27.51 17.20 9.67
C ALA A 118 -27.36 17.51 8.17
N GLY A 119 -26.14 17.81 7.70
CA GLY A 119 -25.88 18.13 6.29
C GLY A 119 -26.12 16.95 5.35
N ILE A 120 -25.71 15.75 5.76
CA ILE A 120 -25.95 14.51 5.01
C ILE A 120 -27.46 14.23 4.92
N TRP A 121 -28.18 14.37 6.04
CA TRP A 121 -29.61 14.11 6.09
C TRP A 121 -30.43 15.14 5.30
N ALA A 122 -30.03 16.42 5.32
CA ALA A 122 -30.61 17.46 4.48
C ALA A 122 -30.36 17.19 2.98
N GLY A 123 -29.15 16.79 2.59
CA GLY A 123 -28.79 16.46 1.21
C GLY A 123 -29.62 15.30 0.65
N PHE A 124 -29.75 14.20 1.39
CA PHE A 124 -30.62 13.09 0.98
C PHE A 124 -32.10 13.50 0.91
N THR A 125 -32.59 14.29 1.87
CA THR A 125 -34.00 14.73 1.90
C THR A 125 -34.32 15.67 0.75
N ALA A 126 -33.40 16.58 0.39
CA ALA A 126 -33.52 17.44 -0.78
C ALA A 126 -33.55 16.61 -2.07
N LEU A 127 -32.60 15.67 -2.24
CA LEU A 127 -32.55 14.78 -3.41
C LEU A 127 -33.82 13.92 -3.55
N GLN A 128 -34.32 13.37 -2.44
CA GLN A 128 -35.56 12.59 -2.41
C GLN A 128 -36.77 13.45 -2.79
N GLY A 129 -36.85 14.68 -2.26
CA GLY A 129 -37.88 15.66 -2.62
C GLY A 129 -37.85 16.04 -4.10
N THR A 130 -36.67 16.30 -4.65
CA THR A 130 -36.45 16.54 -6.09
C THR A 130 -36.90 15.35 -6.94
N LEU A 131 -36.54 14.12 -6.56
CA LEU A 131 -36.96 12.91 -7.28
C LEU A 131 -38.50 12.73 -7.25
N PHE A 132 -39.17 13.03 -6.15
CA PHE A 132 -40.64 13.03 -6.09
C PHE A 132 -41.30 14.18 -6.87
N ALA A 133 -40.64 15.34 -7.00
CA ALA A 133 -41.11 16.42 -7.86
C ALA A 133 -41.01 16.02 -9.34
N PHE A 134 -39.87 15.46 -9.77
CA PHE A 134 -39.68 14.92 -11.11
C PHE A 134 -40.65 13.75 -11.42
N SER A 135 -40.89 12.86 -10.45
CA SER A 135 -41.80 11.71 -10.65
C SER A 135 -43.28 12.10 -10.77
N ARG A 136 -43.67 13.26 -10.22
CA ARG A 136 -44.98 13.91 -10.45
C ARG A 136 -45.05 14.58 -11.82
N PHE A 137 -43.99 15.24 -12.25
CA PHE A 137 -43.92 15.93 -13.55
C PHE A 137 -44.04 14.93 -14.72
N TRP A 138 -43.26 13.84 -14.67
CA TRP A 138 -43.23 12.77 -15.67
C TRP A 138 -44.23 11.64 -15.36
N ARG A 139 -45.52 12.00 -15.24
CA ARG A 139 -46.66 11.12 -14.89
C ARG A 139 -46.45 9.63 -15.25
N GLN A 140 -46.22 8.81 -14.22
CA GLN A 140 -45.99 7.35 -14.26
C GLN A 140 -44.63 6.88 -14.82
N ARG A 141 -43.57 6.96 -14.01
CA ARG A 141 -42.50 5.94 -14.00
C ARG A 141 -42.27 5.40 -12.58
N SER A 142 -42.47 4.10 -12.40
CA SER A 142 -42.30 3.40 -11.12
C SER A 142 -40.85 3.42 -10.62
N ALA A 143 -39.88 3.36 -11.54
CA ALA A 143 -38.46 3.39 -11.22
C ALA A 143 -38.04 4.63 -10.40
N MET A 144 -38.53 5.83 -10.73
CA MET A 144 -38.23 7.06 -9.99
C MET A 144 -38.78 7.02 -8.55
N HIS A 145 -39.99 6.46 -8.38
CA HIS A 145 -40.59 6.28 -7.05
C HIS A 145 -39.86 5.21 -6.23
N LEU A 146 -39.41 4.11 -6.86
CA LEU A 146 -38.57 3.09 -6.24
C LEU A 146 -37.20 3.64 -5.83
N LEU A 147 -36.59 4.52 -6.64
CA LEU A 147 -35.32 5.18 -6.31
C LEU A 147 -35.48 6.11 -5.10
N ALA A 148 -36.52 6.94 -5.09
CA ALA A 148 -36.84 7.81 -3.95
C ALA A 148 -37.18 7.02 -2.67
N LEU A 149 -37.89 5.88 -2.79
CA LEU A 149 -38.12 4.96 -1.68
C LEU A 149 -36.81 4.32 -1.20
N SER A 150 -35.92 3.91 -2.09
CA SER A 150 -34.62 3.31 -1.74
C SER A 150 -33.72 4.28 -0.99
N LEU A 151 -33.68 5.55 -1.42
CA LEU A 151 -32.96 6.62 -0.71
C LEU A 151 -33.53 6.87 0.70
N GLY A 152 -34.86 6.84 0.86
CA GLY A 152 -35.50 6.96 2.17
C GLY A 152 -35.14 5.80 3.11
N HIS A 153 -35.12 4.56 2.60
CA HIS A 153 -34.65 3.41 3.39
C HIS A 153 -33.15 3.51 3.72
N ALA A 154 -32.32 3.99 2.79
CA ALA A 154 -30.90 4.23 3.05
C ALA A 154 -30.68 5.26 4.18
N GLN A 155 -31.40 6.38 4.18
CA GLN A 155 -31.37 7.35 5.30
C GLN A 155 -31.75 6.71 6.63
N VAL A 156 -32.83 5.92 6.66
CA VAL A 156 -33.34 5.22 7.85
C VAL A 156 -32.33 4.23 8.41
N VAL A 157 -31.69 3.43 7.55
CA VAL A 157 -30.63 2.48 7.94
C VAL A 157 -29.38 3.22 8.42
N SER A 158 -28.88 4.21 7.66
CA SER A 158 -27.69 4.98 8.02
C SER A 158 -27.85 5.71 9.36
N TRP A 159 -29.02 6.29 9.65
CA TRP A 159 -29.26 6.94 10.95
C TRP A 159 -29.23 5.94 12.11
N GLY A 160 -29.82 4.75 11.91
CA GLY A 160 -29.80 3.68 12.91
C GLY A 160 -28.42 3.08 13.17
N VAL A 161 -27.55 3.03 12.15
CA VAL A 161 -26.14 2.64 12.31
C VAL A 161 -25.35 3.71 13.08
N LEU A 162 -25.53 4.98 12.74
CA LEU A 162 -24.78 6.10 13.33
C LEU A 162 -25.22 6.49 14.74
N HIS A 163 -26.48 6.25 15.13
CA HIS A 163 -27.01 6.63 16.45
C HIS A 163 -27.51 5.42 17.25
N PRO A 164 -26.63 4.48 17.64
CA PRO A 164 -26.97 3.16 18.21
C PRO A 164 -27.65 3.16 19.60
N ARG A 165 -28.09 4.34 20.10
CA ARG A 165 -28.86 4.54 21.33
C ARG A 165 -30.27 5.11 21.09
N SER A 166 -30.63 5.54 19.87
CA SER A 166 -31.99 6.03 19.56
C SER A 166 -33.00 4.87 19.46
N PHE A 167 -34.32 5.09 19.34
CA PHE A 167 -35.26 3.96 19.16
C PHE A 167 -35.03 3.24 17.81
N LEU A 168 -34.72 3.96 16.74
CA LEU A 168 -34.40 3.35 15.45
C LEU A 168 -32.97 2.81 15.43
N GLY A 169 -32.04 3.40 16.18
CA GLY A 169 -30.71 2.85 16.42
C GLY A 169 -30.73 1.61 17.33
N PHE A 170 -31.71 1.50 18.21
CA PHE A 170 -32.03 0.28 18.95
C PHE A 170 -32.70 -0.73 18.01
N MET A 171 -33.68 -0.35 17.19
CA MET A 171 -34.21 -1.23 16.14
C MET A 171 -33.15 -1.65 15.13
N VAL A 172 -32.12 -0.86 14.84
CA VAL A 172 -31.05 -1.20 13.89
C VAL A 172 -29.89 -1.93 14.59
N LYS A 173 -29.58 -1.67 15.87
CA LYS A 173 -28.82 -2.59 16.72
C LYS A 173 -29.59 -3.85 17.10
N THR A 174 -30.89 -3.91 16.86
CA THR A 174 -31.76 -5.08 17.03
C THR A 174 -32.18 -5.67 15.68
N LEU A 175 -31.91 -5.03 14.54
CA LEU A 175 -32.06 -5.62 13.20
C LEU A 175 -30.73 -6.05 12.64
N PHE A 176 -29.61 -5.37 12.92
CA PHE A 176 -28.28 -6.00 12.91
C PHE A 176 -28.01 -6.77 14.20
N GLY A 177 -28.79 -6.58 15.28
CA GLY A 177 -28.71 -7.46 16.45
C GLY A 177 -29.45 -8.75 16.24
N VAL A 178 -30.70 -8.69 15.75
CA VAL A 178 -31.50 -9.85 15.38
C VAL A 178 -31.28 -10.26 13.92
N ALA A 179 -30.42 -9.62 13.12
CA ALA A 179 -29.84 -10.23 11.90
C ALA A 179 -28.33 -10.46 11.95
N ARG A 180 -27.59 -10.04 13.00
CA ARG A 180 -26.35 -10.75 13.37
C ARG A 180 -26.70 -11.94 14.25
N ASN A 181 -27.75 -11.86 15.07
CA ASN A 181 -28.35 -13.04 15.68
C ASN A 181 -29.07 -13.83 14.58
N LEU A 182 -30.17 -13.47 13.89
CA LEU A 182 -30.68 -14.26 12.72
C LEU A 182 -29.72 -14.40 11.51
N TYR A 183 -28.43 -14.07 11.61
CA TYR A 183 -27.39 -14.64 10.74
C TYR A 183 -26.49 -15.63 11.50
N ALA A 184 -26.13 -15.40 12.76
CA ALA A 184 -25.56 -16.39 13.69
C ALA A 184 -26.59 -17.39 14.28
N GLU A 185 -27.87 -17.28 13.89
CA GLU A 185 -29.10 -17.91 14.39
C GLU A 185 -30.04 -18.23 13.21
N ALA A 186 -29.81 -17.65 12.02
CA ALA A 186 -29.92 -18.49 10.83
C ALA A 186 -28.82 -19.54 10.87
N ILE A 187 -27.53 -19.17 11.04
CA ILE A 187 -26.44 -20.14 11.23
C ILE A 187 -26.71 -21.04 12.44
N ARG A 188 -27.04 -20.55 13.66
CA ARG A 188 -27.40 -21.47 14.76
C ARG A 188 -28.68 -22.27 14.51
N LYS A 189 -29.74 -21.82 13.83
CA LYS A 189 -30.86 -22.74 13.53
C LYS A 189 -30.51 -23.73 12.40
N ILE A 190 -29.68 -23.34 11.44
CA ILE A 190 -29.00 -24.24 10.48
C ILE A 190 -28.08 -25.25 11.19
N HIS A 191 -27.51 -24.91 12.36
CA HIS A 191 -26.42 -25.64 13.03
C HIS A 191 -26.78 -26.18 14.43
N LEU A 192 -28.00 -25.97 14.94
CA LEU A 192 -28.53 -26.43 16.25
C LEU A 192 -30.03 -26.80 16.20
N GLU A 193 -30.89 -26.05 15.49
CA GLU A 193 -32.34 -26.37 15.35
C GLU A 193 -32.70 -26.76 13.91
N GLY A 194 -32.28 -27.97 13.52
CA GLY A 194 -32.20 -28.48 12.14
C GLY A 194 -33.27 -27.98 11.15
N THR A 195 -32.90 -26.97 10.36
CA THR A 195 -33.65 -26.54 9.18
C THR A 195 -33.22 -27.38 7.96
N PRO A 196 -34.10 -28.05 7.19
CA PRO A 196 -33.71 -29.23 6.37
C PRO A 196 -32.93 -28.97 5.07
N LEU A 197 -32.38 -27.78 4.85
CA LEU A 197 -31.92 -27.29 3.54
C LEU A 197 -30.41 -27.09 3.37
N LEU A 198 -29.63 -27.24 4.44
CA LEU A 198 -28.18 -27.46 4.34
C LEU A 198 -27.90 -28.86 4.89
N PRO A 199 -27.18 -29.72 4.14
CA PRO A 199 -26.87 -31.06 4.62
C PRO A 199 -25.99 -30.94 5.88
N ARG A 200 -26.30 -31.74 6.91
CA ARG A 200 -25.36 -32.00 8.00
C ARG A 200 -24.03 -32.46 7.40
N ALA A 201 -22.90 -32.05 7.99
CA ALA A 201 -21.60 -32.53 7.58
C ALA A 201 -21.59 -34.07 7.53
N SER A 202 -21.19 -34.65 6.40
CA SER A 202 -21.19 -36.10 6.17
C SER A 202 -19.98 -36.81 6.78
N PHE A 203 -19.30 -36.11 7.69
CA PHE A 203 -18.02 -36.40 8.34
C PHE A 203 -17.92 -35.60 9.66
N PRO A 204 -17.16 -36.08 10.66
CA PRO A 204 -16.97 -35.42 11.94
C PRO A 204 -16.07 -34.19 11.82
N TYR A 205 -16.33 -33.13 12.59
CA TYR A 205 -15.48 -31.93 12.62
C TYR A 205 -15.06 -31.52 14.04
N LYS A 206 -15.41 -32.33 15.04
CA LYS A 206 -14.94 -32.36 16.42
C LYS A 206 -14.68 -33.81 16.85
N ALA A 207 -14.00 -34.00 17.99
CA ALA A 207 -13.79 -35.34 18.56
C ALA A 207 -15.12 -36.02 18.95
N GLU A 208 -16.08 -35.27 19.51
CA GLU A 208 -17.41 -35.76 19.91
C GLU A 208 -18.28 -36.26 18.73
N ASP A 209 -17.96 -35.90 17.48
CA ASP A 209 -18.69 -36.37 16.29
C ASP A 209 -18.21 -37.74 15.79
N ILE A 210 -17.10 -38.29 16.32
CA ILE A 210 -16.44 -39.51 15.80
C ILE A 210 -17.13 -40.76 16.35
N ASP A 211 -18.02 -41.36 15.54
CA ASP A 211 -18.68 -42.63 15.85
C ASP A 211 -18.14 -43.82 15.01
N ALA A 212 -18.46 -45.04 15.46
CA ALA A 212 -18.08 -46.27 14.77
C ALA A 212 -18.74 -46.42 13.39
N LYS A 213 -19.86 -45.73 13.13
CA LYS A 213 -20.61 -45.79 11.87
C LYS A 213 -19.94 -44.96 10.77
N TRP A 214 -19.49 -43.75 11.09
CA TRP A 214 -18.63 -42.95 10.22
C TRP A 214 -17.29 -43.66 10.00
N LEU A 215 -16.65 -44.18 11.05
CA LEU A 215 -15.37 -44.85 10.91
C LEU A 215 -15.50 -46.12 10.03
N SER A 216 -16.60 -46.86 10.15
CA SER A 216 -16.91 -47.97 9.22
C SER A 216 -17.03 -47.52 7.76
N LYS A 217 -17.70 -46.38 7.51
CA LYS A 217 -17.80 -45.78 6.16
C LYS A 217 -16.43 -45.33 5.63
N ALA A 218 -15.56 -44.79 6.50
CA ALA A 218 -14.24 -44.29 6.13
C ALA A 218 -13.20 -45.41 5.87
N LEU A 219 -13.29 -46.52 6.62
CA LEU A 219 -12.37 -47.66 6.48
C LEU A 219 -12.87 -48.72 5.48
N GLY A 220 -14.17 -48.75 5.18
CA GLY A 220 -14.80 -49.77 4.33
C GLY A 220 -15.14 -51.09 5.03
N GLU A 221 -14.75 -51.24 6.29
CA GLU A 221 -14.94 -52.44 7.14
C GLU A 221 -15.86 -52.14 8.32
N GLN A 222 -16.53 -53.15 8.90
CA GLN A 222 -17.42 -52.92 10.03
C GLN A 222 -16.67 -52.74 11.36
N VAL A 223 -16.79 -51.54 11.93
CA VAL A 223 -16.32 -51.18 13.28
C VAL A 223 -17.50 -51.30 14.26
N ALA A 224 -17.30 -52.02 15.37
CA ALA A 224 -18.29 -52.19 16.43
C ALA A 224 -18.23 -51.05 17.47
N SER A 225 -17.03 -50.61 17.84
CA SER A 225 -16.81 -49.44 18.71
C SER A 225 -15.46 -48.77 18.40
N VAL A 226 -15.28 -47.53 18.87
CA VAL A 226 -14.03 -46.78 18.74
C VAL A 226 -13.69 -46.09 20.07
N ARG A 227 -12.44 -46.21 20.52
CA ARG A 227 -11.89 -45.47 21.67
C ARG A 227 -11.10 -44.26 21.17
N LEU A 228 -11.35 -43.09 21.76
CA LEU A 228 -10.60 -41.86 21.51
C LEU A 228 -9.46 -41.75 22.53
N LEU A 229 -8.27 -41.35 22.08
CA LEU A 229 -7.07 -41.24 22.92
C LEU A 229 -6.27 -39.95 22.63
N PRO A 230 -5.64 -39.34 23.65
CA PRO A 230 -4.63 -38.30 23.45
C PRO A 230 -3.45 -38.82 22.61
N ILE A 231 -2.98 -38.03 21.64
CA ILE A 231 -1.91 -38.44 20.72
C ILE A 231 -0.54 -38.63 21.41
N ASN A 232 -0.37 -38.06 22.61
CA ASN A 232 0.86 -38.05 23.42
C ASN A 232 0.98 -39.20 24.44
N LYS A 233 0.03 -40.15 24.51
CA LYS A 233 0.21 -41.42 25.24
C LYS A 233 0.70 -42.53 24.30
N THR A 234 1.55 -43.42 24.79
CA THR A 234 1.98 -44.63 24.07
C THR A 234 0.87 -45.69 24.09
N LEU A 235 0.85 -46.59 23.11
CA LEU A 235 -0.15 -47.68 23.09
C LEU A 235 0.17 -48.78 24.11
N ASP A 236 1.44 -48.93 24.47
CA ASP A 236 1.92 -49.96 25.40
C ASP A 236 1.64 -49.62 26.88
N ASP A 237 1.22 -48.37 27.17
CA ASP A 237 0.82 -47.88 28.50
C ASP A 237 -0.69 -48.03 28.77
N ILE A 238 -1.44 -48.72 27.88
CA ILE A 238 -2.91 -48.70 27.85
C ILE A 238 -3.45 -50.14 27.81
N ASP A 239 -4.23 -50.50 28.83
CA ASP A 239 -5.03 -51.72 28.79
C ASP A 239 -6.16 -51.58 27.74
N LEU A 240 -6.25 -52.57 26.86
CA LEU A 240 -7.24 -52.62 25.77
C LEU A 240 -8.50 -53.41 26.15
N ASP A 241 -8.47 -54.12 27.28
CA ASP A 241 -9.57 -54.91 27.83
C ASP A 241 -10.29 -54.17 28.99
N ASP A 242 -9.63 -53.23 29.67
CA ASP A 242 -10.29 -52.28 30.58
C ASP A 242 -11.30 -51.39 29.82
N GLU A 243 -12.50 -51.20 30.36
CA GLU A 243 -13.64 -50.54 29.69
C GLU A 243 -13.86 -49.07 30.07
N GLU A 244 -13.19 -48.52 31.10
CA GLU A 244 -13.44 -47.13 31.51
C GLU A 244 -13.12 -46.09 30.42
N ALA A 245 -13.93 -45.03 30.37
CA ALA A 245 -13.82 -43.97 29.37
C ALA A 245 -12.74 -42.95 29.77
N VAL A 246 -11.83 -42.63 28.85
CA VAL A 246 -10.80 -41.60 29.08
C VAL A 246 -11.46 -40.22 29.14
N ASP A 247 -11.21 -39.51 30.23
CA ASP A 247 -11.74 -38.17 30.55
C ASP A 247 -11.52 -37.15 29.41
N GLU A 248 -12.56 -36.39 29.07
CA GLU A 248 -12.56 -35.34 28.04
C GLU A 248 -11.50 -34.26 28.30
N ALA A 249 -11.09 -34.08 29.55
CA ALA A 249 -10.11 -33.08 29.98
C ALA A 249 -8.71 -33.20 29.33
N ILE A 250 -8.39 -34.33 28.66
CA ILE A 250 -7.01 -34.71 28.29
C ILE A 250 -6.72 -34.60 26.77
N ILE A 251 -7.65 -34.07 25.94
CA ILE A 251 -7.39 -33.90 24.49
C ILE A 251 -6.41 -32.72 24.23
N PRO A 252 -5.24 -32.94 23.59
CA PRO A 252 -4.28 -31.86 23.36
C PRO A 252 -4.76 -30.85 22.30
N ARG A 253 -4.90 -29.58 22.68
CA ARG A 253 -5.29 -28.50 21.77
C ARG A 253 -4.07 -27.99 21.00
N GLY A 254 -3.94 -28.42 19.74
CA GLY A 254 -2.93 -27.84 18.84
C GLY A 254 -3.31 -26.43 18.38
N PHE A 255 -2.31 -25.65 17.96
CA PHE A 255 -2.48 -24.22 17.68
C PHE A 255 -3.47 -23.95 16.53
N ILE A 256 -3.30 -24.60 15.39
CA ILE A 256 -4.17 -24.40 14.20
C ILE A 256 -5.15 -25.57 14.00
N GLY A 257 -4.87 -26.76 14.53
CA GLY A 257 -5.76 -27.92 14.46
C GLY A 257 -5.65 -28.80 15.71
N GLU A 258 -6.68 -29.61 15.94
CA GLU A 258 -6.74 -30.60 17.01
C GLU A 258 -6.48 -32.00 16.45
N ALA A 259 -5.82 -32.87 17.22
CA ALA A 259 -5.43 -34.20 16.78
C ALA A 259 -5.75 -35.26 17.85
N VAL A 260 -6.46 -36.31 17.46
CA VAL A 260 -6.92 -37.39 18.34
C VAL A 260 -6.60 -38.76 17.74
N ARG A 261 -6.11 -39.69 18.57
CA ARG A 261 -5.85 -41.08 18.19
C ARG A 261 -7.14 -41.89 18.32
N LEU A 262 -7.45 -42.72 17.33
CA LEU A 262 -8.61 -43.60 17.30
C LEU A 262 -8.15 -45.06 17.39
N VAL A 263 -8.77 -45.86 18.26
CA VAL A 263 -8.57 -47.31 18.34
C VAL A 263 -9.90 -48.02 18.08
N PRO A 264 -10.12 -48.58 16.86
CA PRO A 264 -11.35 -49.29 16.53
C PRO A 264 -11.34 -50.76 16.98
N ARG A 265 -12.46 -51.21 17.55
CA ARG A 265 -12.77 -52.64 17.75
C ARG A 265 -13.64 -53.09 16.57
N PHE A 266 -13.08 -53.88 15.65
CA PHE A 266 -13.80 -54.37 14.46
C PHE A 266 -14.81 -55.47 14.79
N ALA A 267 -15.92 -55.54 14.04
CA ALA A 267 -16.96 -56.55 14.23
C ALA A 267 -16.55 -57.96 13.74
N ASN A 268 -15.56 -58.04 12.85
CA ASN A 268 -14.91 -59.28 12.42
C ASN A 268 -13.38 -59.06 12.34
N PRO A 269 -12.64 -59.20 13.46
CA PRO A 269 -11.21 -58.92 13.50
C PRO A 269 -10.36 -59.89 12.64
N ASP A 270 -10.87 -61.10 12.39
CA ASP A 270 -10.19 -62.13 11.58
C ASP A 270 -10.36 -61.94 10.06
N SER A 271 -11.07 -60.89 9.63
CA SER A 271 -11.21 -60.54 8.20
C SER A 271 -9.83 -60.27 7.56
N PRO A 272 -9.47 -60.94 6.44
CA PRO A 272 -8.23 -60.66 5.70
C PRO A 272 -8.12 -59.26 5.07
N ALA A 273 -9.15 -58.42 5.23
CA ALA A 273 -9.12 -57.00 4.93
C ALA A 273 -8.82 -56.18 6.20
N VAL A 274 -9.49 -56.47 7.33
CA VAL A 274 -9.20 -55.87 8.64
C VAL A 274 -7.75 -56.12 9.08
N GLN A 275 -7.21 -57.32 8.86
CA GLN A 275 -5.81 -57.65 9.16
C GLN A 275 -4.77 -56.85 8.34
N LYS A 276 -5.19 -56.06 7.33
CA LYS A 276 -4.33 -55.15 6.57
C LYS A 276 -4.48 -53.68 7.00
N LEU A 277 -5.42 -53.38 7.89
CA LEU A 277 -5.61 -52.05 8.45
C LEU A 277 -4.65 -51.79 9.63
N PRO A 278 -4.27 -50.53 9.88
CA PRO A 278 -3.63 -50.12 11.12
C PRO A 278 -4.44 -50.52 12.37
N ARG A 279 -3.75 -50.85 13.46
CA ARG A 279 -4.36 -51.08 14.79
C ARG A 279 -4.99 -49.80 15.37
N SER A 280 -4.48 -48.64 14.95
CA SER A 280 -4.91 -47.32 15.39
C SER A 280 -4.79 -46.31 14.23
N PHE A 281 -5.54 -45.23 14.35
CA PHE A 281 -5.60 -44.14 13.37
C PHE A 281 -5.42 -42.80 14.07
N VAL A 282 -5.15 -41.74 13.31
CA VAL A 282 -5.13 -40.37 13.83
C VAL A 282 -6.09 -39.51 13.02
N ALA A 283 -7.02 -38.84 13.69
CA ALA A 283 -7.89 -37.84 13.08
C ALA A 283 -7.36 -36.43 13.39
N LYS A 284 -7.20 -35.59 12.36
CA LYS A 284 -6.91 -34.16 12.48
C LYS A 284 -8.16 -33.34 12.12
N LEU A 285 -8.46 -32.37 12.95
CA LEU A 285 -9.70 -31.59 13.00
C LEU A 285 -9.40 -30.08 13.13
N PRO A 286 -10.33 -29.17 12.77
CA PRO A 286 -10.13 -27.73 12.95
C PRO A 286 -10.07 -27.32 14.43
N THR A 287 -9.17 -26.40 14.80
CA THR A 287 -9.08 -25.88 16.17
C THR A 287 -10.43 -25.37 16.68
N THR A 288 -10.77 -25.61 17.94
CA THR A 288 -11.97 -25.03 18.58
C THR A 288 -11.90 -23.50 18.75
N SER A 289 -10.72 -22.88 18.61
CA SER A 289 -10.53 -21.43 18.79
C SER A 289 -11.12 -20.59 17.64
N THR A 290 -12.21 -19.88 17.91
CA THR A 290 -12.85 -18.92 16.96
C THR A 290 -11.88 -17.84 16.48
N ALA A 291 -10.98 -17.34 17.34
CA ALA A 291 -10.00 -16.32 16.97
C ALA A 291 -9.00 -16.84 15.92
N LEU A 292 -8.50 -18.08 16.11
CA LEU A 292 -7.56 -18.70 15.19
C LEU A 292 -8.27 -19.14 13.89
N LYS A 293 -9.53 -19.60 13.95
CA LYS A 293 -10.37 -19.81 12.74
C LYS A 293 -10.49 -18.53 11.90
N ILE A 294 -10.66 -17.36 12.52
CA ILE A 294 -10.73 -16.06 11.82
C ILE A 294 -9.38 -15.73 11.15
N LEU A 295 -8.26 -16.04 11.79
CA LEU A 295 -6.91 -15.78 11.26
C LEU A 295 -6.55 -16.69 10.06
N VAL A 296 -6.86 -17.99 10.13
CA VAL A 296 -6.43 -18.96 9.10
C VAL A 296 -7.39 -19.10 7.92
N ARG A 297 -8.67 -18.70 8.08
CA ARG A 297 -9.69 -18.82 7.03
C ARG A 297 -9.39 -17.99 5.76
N PRO A 298 -8.96 -16.71 5.83
CA PRO A 298 -8.57 -15.95 4.65
C PRO A 298 -7.38 -16.57 3.91
N ASN A 299 -6.46 -17.18 4.66
CA ASN A 299 -5.21 -17.74 4.13
C ASN A 299 -5.39 -19.11 3.47
N GLY A 300 -6.56 -19.74 3.59
CA GLY A 300 -6.88 -21.03 2.96
C GLY A 300 -6.18 -22.26 3.56
N THR A 301 -5.60 -22.14 4.76
CA THR A 301 -4.71 -23.12 5.40
C THR A 301 -5.26 -24.56 5.42
N TYR A 302 -6.46 -24.79 5.96
CA TYR A 302 -7.08 -26.13 6.00
C TYR A 302 -7.38 -26.70 4.61
N ARG A 303 -7.67 -25.81 3.64
CA ARG A 303 -7.95 -26.23 2.27
C ARG A 303 -6.67 -26.72 1.59
N ARG A 304 -5.52 -26.07 1.82
CA ARG A 304 -4.23 -26.56 1.30
C ARG A 304 -3.92 -27.97 1.78
N GLU A 305 -4.06 -28.22 3.08
CA GLU A 305 -3.76 -29.53 3.65
C GLU A 305 -4.71 -30.63 3.13
N THR A 306 -6.02 -30.36 3.10
CA THR A 306 -7.00 -31.32 2.55
C THR A 306 -6.89 -31.51 1.04
N ASP A 307 -6.59 -30.46 0.27
CA ASP A 307 -6.35 -30.57 -1.17
C ASP A 307 -5.02 -31.32 -1.45
N PHE A 308 -3.98 -31.17 -0.61
CA PHE A 308 -2.76 -31.99 -0.67
C PHE A 308 -3.06 -33.47 -0.46
N TYR A 309 -3.69 -33.84 0.66
CA TYR A 309 -3.92 -35.25 1.00
C TYR A 309 -4.94 -35.92 0.08
N SER A 310 -5.92 -35.19 -0.49
CA SER A 310 -6.87 -35.76 -1.44
C SER A 310 -6.38 -35.83 -2.89
N LYS A 311 -5.39 -35.03 -3.31
CA LYS A 311 -5.05 -34.87 -4.75
C LYS A 311 -3.56 -34.94 -5.10
N ILE A 312 -2.67 -34.59 -4.17
CA ILE A 312 -1.21 -34.70 -4.32
C ILE A 312 -0.73 -36.05 -3.80
N ALA A 313 -1.13 -36.43 -2.58
CA ALA A 313 -0.70 -37.67 -1.94
C ALA A 313 -0.90 -38.95 -2.80
N PRO A 314 -2.00 -39.13 -3.56
CA PRO A 314 -2.14 -40.26 -4.49
C PRO A 314 -1.01 -40.35 -5.52
N ARG A 315 -0.56 -39.20 -6.07
CA ARG A 315 0.58 -39.13 -7.00
C ARG A 315 1.89 -39.47 -6.30
N VAL A 316 2.09 -39.01 -5.06
CA VAL A 316 3.28 -39.32 -4.24
C VAL A 316 3.39 -40.83 -3.97
N TYR A 317 2.29 -41.50 -3.61
CA TYR A 317 2.31 -42.96 -3.41
C TYR A 317 2.59 -43.74 -4.70
N GLU A 318 2.14 -43.26 -5.87
CA GLU A 318 2.43 -43.89 -7.16
C GLU A 318 3.88 -43.65 -7.59
N TRP A 319 4.39 -42.43 -7.40
CA TRP A 319 5.77 -42.05 -7.71
C TRP A 319 6.77 -42.81 -6.84
N ARG A 320 6.51 -42.93 -5.53
CA ARG A 320 7.30 -43.77 -4.61
C ARG A 320 7.38 -45.23 -5.07
N ARG A 321 6.32 -45.76 -5.68
CA ARG A 321 6.30 -47.15 -6.23
C ARG A 321 7.08 -47.32 -7.54
N LYS A 322 7.46 -46.22 -8.20
CA LYS A 322 8.30 -46.21 -9.43
C LYS A 322 9.76 -45.90 -9.14
N LEU A 323 10.03 -45.05 -8.15
CA LEU A 323 11.39 -44.81 -7.64
C LEU A 323 11.97 -46.07 -7.00
N LYS A 324 13.29 -46.26 -7.17
CA LYS A 324 14.07 -47.31 -6.49
C LYS A 324 14.77 -46.82 -5.22
N GLU A 325 14.75 -45.51 -4.99
CA GLU A 325 15.47 -44.84 -3.91
C GLU A 325 14.46 -44.24 -2.90
N PRO A 326 14.84 -44.11 -1.61
CA PRO A 326 13.97 -43.51 -0.60
C PRO A 326 13.56 -42.07 -0.96
N MET A 327 12.30 -41.75 -0.76
CA MET A 327 11.72 -40.41 -0.92
C MET A 327 10.94 -40.08 0.35
N ILE A 328 10.52 -38.83 0.53
CA ILE A 328 9.61 -38.44 1.61
C ILE A 328 8.40 -39.37 1.62
N GLU A 329 8.17 -40.03 2.76
CA GLU A 329 6.91 -40.69 3.03
C GLU A 329 5.92 -39.70 3.62
N ILE A 330 4.64 -39.94 3.39
CA ILE A 330 3.52 -39.21 4.02
C ILE A 330 2.52 -40.25 4.58
N PRO A 331 1.76 -39.94 5.64
CA PRO A 331 0.82 -40.90 6.23
C PRO A 331 -0.19 -41.42 5.22
N VAL A 332 -0.65 -42.66 5.38
CA VAL A 332 -1.72 -43.23 4.54
C VAL A 332 -3.05 -42.59 4.94
N VAL A 333 -3.76 -42.00 3.98
CA VAL A 333 -5.01 -41.27 4.20
C VAL A 333 -6.22 -42.18 3.92
N TYR A 334 -7.18 -42.21 4.85
CA TYR A 334 -8.45 -42.94 4.74
C TYR A 334 -9.65 -42.00 4.52
N ALA A 335 -9.57 -40.76 5.05
CA ALA A 335 -10.53 -39.70 4.75
C ALA A 335 -9.82 -38.35 4.64
N SER A 336 -10.30 -37.50 3.72
CA SER A 336 -9.82 -36.13 3.52
C SER A 336 -10.98 -35.27 3.05
N GLU A 337 -11.81 -34.85 4.01
CA GLU A 337 -13.08 -34.16 3.80
C GLU A 337 -12.93 -32.66 4.10
N PHE A 338 -13.50 -31.78 3.28
CA PHE A 338 -13.43 -30.31 3.45
C PHE A 338 -14.74 -29.61 3.05
N ASN A 339 -15.30 -28.80 3.96
CA ASN A 339 -16.49 -28.00 3.69
C ASN A 339 -16.10 -26.56 3.30
N GLN A 340 -16.28 -26.21 2.03
CA GLN A 340 -15.93 -24.88 1.50
C GLN A 340 -16.73 -23.72 2.12
N LEU A 341 -17.93 -23.98 2.67
CA LEU A 341 -18.79 -22.94 3.25
C LEU A 341 -18.46 -22.66 4.72
N THR A 342 -18.26 -23.71 5.52
CA THR A 342 -17.98 -23.59 6.96
C THR A 342 -16.49 -23.54 7.29
N THR A 343 -15.63 -23.99 6.37
CA THR A 343 -14.19 -24.25 6.56
C THR A 343 -13.87 -25.29 7.65
N GLU A 344 -14.83 -26.19 7.92
CA GLU A 344 -14.62 -27.41 8.68
C GLU A 344 -13.96 -28.49 7.81
N PHE A 345 -13.17 -29.37 8.42
CA PHE A 345 -12.47 -30.45 7.73
C PHE A 345 -12.33 -31.70 8.61
N CYS A 346 -12.04 -32.83 7.97
CA CYS A 346 -11.61 -34.05 8.64
C CYS A 346 -10.51 -34.73 7.81
N LEU A 347 -9.37 -34.98 8.44
CA LEU A 347 -8.29 -35.80 7.88
C LEU A 347 -8.11 -37.03 8.76
N LEU A 348 -8.22 -38.22 8.18
CA LEU A 348 -8.03 -39.50 8.88
C LEU A 348 -6.81 -40.22 8.30
N PHE A 349 -5.81 -40.46 9.14
CA PHE A 349 -4.55 -41.09 8.81
C PHE A 349 -4.39 -42.46 9.46
N ALA A 350 -3.60 -43.34 8.86
CA ALA A 350 -2.91 -44.40 9.61
C ALA A 350 -2.09 -43.78 10.74
N ASP A 351 -2.14 -44.36 11.94
CA ASP A 351 -1.23 -43.98 13.02
C ASP A 351 0.23 -44.28 12.62
N ALA A 352 1.12 -43.40 13.03
CA ALA A 352 2.55 -43.45 12.71
C ALA A 352 3.38 -44.14 13.80
N ALA A 353 2.79 -44.45 14.96
CA ALA A 353 3.45 -45.13 16.06
C ALA A 353 4.23 -46.39 15.59
N PRO A 354 5.48 -46.61 16.07
CA PRO A 354 6.16 -45.92 17.17
C PRO A 354 6.94 -44.65 16.77
N LEU A 355 6.76 -44.10 15.55
CA LEU A 355 7.47 -42.88 15.14
C LEU A 355 7.05 -41.67 16.00
N LYS A 356 8.03 -40.91 16.48
CA LYS A 356 7.87 -39.71 17.32
C LYS A 356 8.13 -38.45 16.48
N SER A 357 7.41 -37.35 16.77
CA SER A 357 7.77 -36.03 16.22
C SER A 357 9.14 -35.58 16.76
N GLY A 358 9.96 -34.97 15.91
CA GLY A 358 11.27 -34.45 16.29
C GLY A 358 11.19 -33.17 17.15
N ASN A 359 12.34 -32.71 17.67
CA ASN A 359 12.40 -31.59 18.61
C ASN A 359 13.17 -30.39 18.04
N GLU A 360 12.44 -29.42 17.51
CA GLU A 360 12.96 -28.16 16.93
C GLU A 360 13.86 -27.35 17.87
N LEU A 361 13.66 -27.43 19.21
CA LEU A 361 14.56 -26.77 20.17
C LEU A 361 15.95 -27.39 20.18
N LEU A 362 16.05 -28.73 20.08
CA LEU A 362 17.33 -29.41 19.89
C LEU A 362 17.85 -29.15 18.48
N GLY A 363 16.98 -29.25 17.47
CA GLY A 363 17.35 -29.14 16.05
C GLY A 363 17.58 -30.50 15.40
N ALA A 364 18.15 -30.48 14.20
CA ALA A 364 18.35 -31.64 13.36
C ALA A 364 19.80 -32.16 13.34
N SER A 365 19.96 -33.49 13.29
CA SER A 365 21.26 -34.12 13.07
C SER A 365 21.74 -34.00 11.62
N TRP A 366 23.05 -34.05 11.40
CA TRP A 366 23.66 -34.05 10.06
C TRP A 366 23.11 -35.16 9.14
N GLN A 367 22.95 -36.38 9.68
CA GLN A 367 22.37 -37.51 8.95
C GLN A 367 20.93 -37.24 8.51
N LEU A 368 20.12 -36.61 9.37
CA LEU A 368 18.75 -36.24 9.01
C LEU A 368 18.76 -35.18 7.91
N ALA A 369 19.62 -34.15 8.01
CA ALA A 369 19.78 -33.15 6.95
C ALA A 369 20.22 -33.77 5.60
N CYS A 370 21.11 -34.76 5.62
CA CYS A 370 21.51 -35.51 4.43
C CYS A 370 20.29 -36.22 3.78
N SER A 371 19.48 -36.92 4.59
CA SER A 371 18.27 -37.61 4.13
C SER A 371 17.18 -36.63 3.65
N VAL A 372 17.00 -35.51 4.33
CA VAL A 372 16.04 -34.46 3.97
C VAL A 372 16.40 -33.86 2.61
N ALA A 373 17.67 -33.58 2.34
CA ALA A 373 18.15 -33.09 1.04
C ALA A 373 17.82 -34.05 -0.12
N THR A 374 18.19 -35.33 -0.02
CA THR A 374 17.94 -36.32 -1.08
C THR A 374 16.45 -36.66 -1.23
N ARG A 375 15.70 -36.75 -0.13
CA ARG A 375 14.27 -37.10 -0.16
C ARG A 375 13.38 -35.97 -0.67
N TYR A 376 13.67 -34.70 -0.34
CA TYR A 376 12.98 -33.55 -0.97
C TYR A 376 13.28 -33.48 -2.46
N ALA A 377 14.55 -33.64 -2.87
CA ALA A 377 14.93 -33.60 -4.28
C ALA A 377 14.14 -34.62 -5.15
N ARG A 378 14.01 -35.87 -4.67
CA ARG A 378 13.22 -36.94 -5.32
C ARG A 378 11.72 -36.66 -5.33
N PHE A 379 11.19 -35.96 -4.31
CA PHE A 379 9.81 -35.49 -4.25
C PHE A 379 9.55 -34.36 -5.26
N HIS A 380 10.44 -33.37 -5.33
CA HIS A 380 10.35 -32.24 -6.26
C HIS A 380 10.45 -32.65 -7.74
N ALA A 381 11.22 -33.70 -8.05
CA ALA A 381 11.28 -34.28 -9.40
C ALA A 381 9.91 -34.69 -9.97
N LEU A 382 8.93 -35.04 -9.14
CA LEU A 382 7.57 -35.39 -9.57
C LEU A 382 6.85 -34.23 -10.28
N HIS A 383 7.04 -33.02 -9.76
CA HIS A 383 6.31 -31.81 -10.15
C HIS A 383 7.21 -30.70 -10.71
N TRP A 384 8.44 -31.02 -11.07
CA TRP A 384 9.37 -30.08 -11.71
C TRP A 384 8.88 -29.64 -13.10
N ARG A 385 8.49 -28.38 -13.27
CA ARG A 385 7.95 -27.81 -14.52
C ARG A 385 8.64 -26.47 -14.83
N PRO A 386 8.82 -26.09 -16.11
CA PRO A 386 9.68 -24.96 -16.49
C PRO A 386 9.09 -23.56 -16.25
N SER A 387 7.81 -23.47 -15.84
CA SER A 387 7.14 -22.21 -15.47
C SER A 387 5.90 -22.50 -14.60
N MET A 388 5.29 -21.44 -14.05
CA MET A 388 4.09 -21.57 -13.21
C MET A 388 2.87 -22.08 -14.00
N GLU A 389 2.70 -21.64 -15.25
CA GLU A 389 1.58 -22.06 -16.12
C GLU A 389 1.67 -23.55 -16.45
N ALA A 390 2.88 -24.06 -16.70
CA ALA A 390 3.13 -25.48 -16.91
C ALA A 390 2.82 -26.32 -15.65
N LEU A 391 3.03 -25.74 -14.46
CA LEU A 391 2.74 -26.35 -13.16
C LEU A 391 1.23 -26.36 -12.86
N ASP A 392 0.52 -25.27 -13.16
CA ASP A 392 -0.95 -25.19 -13.08
C ASP A 392 -1.64 -26.26 -13.95
N VAL A 393 -1.17 -26.43 -15.19
CA VAL A 393 -1.68 -27.44 -16.12
C VAL A 393 -1.38 -28.86 -15.65
N ASP A 394 -0.18 -29.15 -15.12
CA ASP A 394 0.18 -30.48 -14.59
C ASP A 394 -0.78 -30.93 -13.48
N PHE A 395 -1.15 -29.99 -12.61
CA PHE A 395 -1.96 -30.30 -11.45
C PHE A 395 -3.43 -30.53 -11.81
N LYS A 396 -4.00 -29.76 -12.75
CA LYS A 396 -5.46 -29.61 -12.92
C LYS A 396 -6.16 -29.12 -11.65
N LEU A 397 -5.41 -28.47 -10.75
CA LEU A 397 -5.86 -27.94 -9.47
C LEU A 397 -6.11 -26.45 -9.63
N GLY A 398 -7.34 -26.10 -10.01
CA GLY A 398 -7.77 -24.71 -10.12
C GLY A 398 -7.56 -23.97 -8.80
N TRP A 399 -6.82 -22.85 -8.86
CA TRP A 399 -6.45 -22.00 -7.72
C TRP A 399 -5.91 -22.80 -6.52
N HIS A 400 -4.79 -23.49 -6.75
CA HIS A 400 -3.83 -23.78 -5.68
C HIS A 400 -2.80 -22.66 -5.61
N ALA A 401 -2.54 -22.19 -4.39
CA ALA A 401 -1.66 -21.07 -4.16
C ALA A 401 -0.26 -21.29 -4.75
N THR A 402 0.19 -20.25 -5.44
CA THR A 402 1.59 -19.88 -5.67
C THR A 402 2.18 -19.29 -4.38
N TYR A 403 3.43 -18.81 -4.39
CA TYR A 403 3.93 -17.94 -3.30
C TYR A 403 3.02 -16.73 -3.02
N ASP A 404 2.06 -16.38 -3.87
CA ASP A 404 1.12 -15.27 -3.65
C ASP A 404 0.23 -15.45 -2.41
N TRP A 405 0.19 -16.60 -1.72
CA TRP A 405 -0.42 -16.63 -0.38
C TRP A 405 0.43 -15.89 0.67
N MET A 406 1.75 -15.78 0.46
CA MET A 406 2.63 -14.85 1.17
C MET A 406 2.35 -13.38 0.77
N MET A 407 1.51 -13.08 -0.24
CA MET A 407 0.97 -11.72 -0.45
C MET A 407 0.04 -11.25 0.68
N ALA A 408 -0.30 -12.12 1.65
CA ALA A 408 -0.73 -11.65 2.96
C ALA A 408 0.26 -10.61 3.54
N VAL A 409 1.57 -10.82 3.34
CA VAL A 409 2.68 -9.92 3.71
C VAL A 409 2.88 -8.76 2.71
N HIS A 410 2.11 -8.68 1.62
CA HIS A 410 2.30 -7.68 0.54
C HIS A 410 1.13 -6.72 0.36
N THR A 411 0.17 -6.71 1.29
CA THR A 411 -0.50 -5.43 1.58
C THR A 411 0.56 -4.43 2.06
N PRO A 412 0.51 -3.14 1.67
CA PRO A 412 1.46 -2.14 2.15
C PRO A 412 1.53 -2.12 3.68
N THR A 413 0.38 -2.31 4.33
CA THR A 413 0.24 -2.51 5.79
C THR A 413 1.12 -3.63 6.34
N ASN A 414 1.19 -4.79 5.69
CA ASN A 414 2.01 -5.90 6.22
C ASN A 414 3.49 -5.83 5.81
N GLN A 415 3.84 -5.12 4.73
CA GLN A 415 5.23 -4.71 4.48
C GLN A 415 5.69 -3.71 5.55
N GLU A 416 4.85 -2.74 5.90
CA GLU A 416 5.09 -1.77 6.98
C GLU A 416 5.18 -2.46 8.35
N ASN A 417 4.28 -3.38 8.68
CA ASN A 417 4.35 -4.20 9.89
C ASN A 417 5.64 -5.04 9.96
N THR A 418 6.12 -5.57 8.82
CA THR A 418 7.40 -6.31 8.74
C THR A 418 8.60 -5.38 8.97
N ARG A 419 8.58 -4.18 8.37
CA ARG A 419 9.61 -3.14 8.53
C ARG A 419 9.66 -2.58 9.96
N ASP A 420 8.51 -2.31 10.57
CA ASP A 420 8.42 -1.87 11.96
C ASP A 420 8.80 -3.00 12.93
N PHE A 421 8.32 -4.23 12.71
CA PHE A 421 8.74 -5.37 13.53
C PHE A 421 10.26 -5.56 13.49
N PHE A 422 10.90 -5.55 12.32
CA PHE A 422 12.36 -5.61 12.23
C PHE A 422 13.03 -4.43 12.95
N THR A 423 12.44 -3.23 12.87
CA THR A 423 12.91 -2.03 13.57
C THR A 423 12.73 -2.09 15.10
N ARG A 424 11.77 -2.88 15.61
CA ARG A 424 11.61 -3.18 17.05
C ARG A 424 12.57 -4.30 17.49
N LEU A 425 12.61 -5.39 16.74
CA LEU A 425 13.52 -6.53 16.94
C LEU A 425 14.98 -6.05 17.11
N MET A 426 15.42 -5.12 16.25
CA MET A 426 16.77 -4.56 16.31
C MET A 426 17.01 -3.54 17.43
N LYS A 427 16.02 -3.24 18.27
CA LYS A 427 16.12 -2.40 19.48
C LYS A 427 15.96 -3.20 20.77
N GLU A 428 15.55 -4.46 20.71
CA GLU A 428 15.51 -5.35 21.87
C GLU A 428 16.91 -5.96 22.07
N ASP A 429 17.60 -5.58 23.16
CA ASP A 429 18.97 -6.01 23.47
C ASP A 429 19.15 -7.54 23.39
N ARG A 430 18.11 -8.29 23.79
CA ARG A 430 18.01 -9.75 23.68
C ARG A 430 18.37 -10.25 22.28
N TYR A 431 17.77 -9.68 21.23
CA TYR A 431 17.99 -10.10 19.85
C TYR A 431 19.18 -9.38 19.21
N ALA A 432 19.38 -8.10 19.53
CA ALA A 432 20.54 -7.34 19.06
C ALA A 432 21.88 -7.99 19.47
N SER A 433 21.92 -8.71 20.60
CA SER A 433 23.10 -9.42 21.11
C SER A 433 23.71 -10.47 20.17
N TYR A 434 22.92 -11.05 19.24
CA TYR A 434 23.38 -12.15 18.37
C TYR A 434 23.22 -11.88 16.86
N ILE A 435 22.77 -10.70 16.45
CA ILE A 435 22.58 -10.32 15.04
C ILE A 435 23.68 -9.32 14.66
N SER A 436 24.72 -9.75 13.93
CA SER A 436 25.85 -8.86 13.61
C SER A 436 25.40 -7.69 12.72
N PRO A 437 26.14 -6.56 12.71
CA PRO A 437 25.84 -5.43 11.83
C PRO A 437 25.73 -5.81 10.34
N THR A 438 26.34 -6.92 9.91
CA THR A 438 26.23 -7.41 8.53
C THR A 438 24.88 -8.08 8.27
N ALA A 439 24.38 -8.97 9.13
CA ALA A 439 22.98 -9.40 9.08
C ALA A 439 22.00 -8.23 9.14
N GLN A 440 22.25 -7.24 10.00
CA GLN A 440 21.35 -6.08 10.14
C GLN A 440 21.18 -5.29 8.85
N ARG A 441 22.27 -5.05 8.10
CA ARG A 441 22.21 -4.45 6.75
C ARG A 441 21.53 -5.41 5.76
N THR A 442 21.94 -6.67 5.76
CA THR A 442 21.47 -7.69 4.81
C THR A 442 19.95 -7.92 4.88
N ILE A 443 19.41 -8.04 6.09
CA ILE A 443 17.97 -8.22 6.32
C ILE A 443 17.21 -6.92 6.03
N ARG A 444 17.77 -5.73 6.34
CA ARG A 444 17.17 -4.43 5.96
C ARG A 444 17.01 -4.33 4.44
N THR A 445 18.09 -4.56 3.68
CA THR A 445 18.07 -4.52 2.21
C THR A 445 17.07 -5.53 1.65
N PHE A 446 16.97 -6.74 2.23
CA PHE A 446 15.94 -7.70 1.84
C PHE A 446 14.51 -7.18 2.13
N VAL A 447 14.26 -6.67 3.33
CA VAL A 447 12.96 -6.12 3.77
C VAL A 447 12.53 -4.90 2.94
N GLU A 448 13.49 -4.19 2.32
CA GLU A 448 13.24 -3.14 1.35
C GLU A 448 12.92 -3.68 -0.06
N HIS A 449 13.42 -4.87 -0.43
CA HIS A 449 13.33 -5.47 -1.76
C HIS A 449 12.51 -6.78 -1.84
N ILE A 450 11.68 -7.10 -0.84
CA ILE A 450 10.86 -8.35 -0.77
C ILE A 450 10.18 -8.70 -2.11
N PRO A 451 9.49 -7.78 -2.82
CA PRO A 451 8.82 -8.12 -4.07
C PRO A 451 9.78 -8.58 -5.19
N LEU A 452 11.02 -8.09 -5.18
CA LEU A 452 12.05 -8.42 -6.19
C LEU A 452 12.58 -9.85 -6.01
N VAL A 453 12.78 -10.26 -4.75
CA VAL A 453 13.25 -11.61 -4.40
C VAL A 453 12.18 -12.66 -4.70
N LEU A 454 10.90 -12.33 -4.47
CA LEU A 454 9.79 -13.21 -4.81
C LEU A 454 9.56 -13.34 -6.32
N ASP A 455 9.69 -12.25 -7.07
CA ASP A 455 9.65 -12.26 -8.53
C ASP A 455 10.74 -13.18 -9.13
N GLU A 456 11.98 -13.10 -8.66
CA GLU A 456 13.07 -14.02 -9.08
C GLU A 456 12.78 -15.48 -8.67
N LEU A 457 12.25 -15.72 -7.46
CA LEU A 457 11.92 -17.07 -6.97
C LEU A 457 10.62 -17.66 -7.57
N LEU A 458 9.81 -16.85 -8.26
CA LEU A 458 8.66 -17.29 -9.07
C LEU A 458 9.02 -17.53 -10.55
N GLN A 459 10.24 -17.21 -10.98
CA GLN A 459 10.70 -17.38 -12.37
C GLN A 459 11.53 -18.65 -12.58
N GLY A 460 11.54 -19.16 -13.82
CA GLY A 460 12.25 -20.38 -14.21
C GLY A 460 11.56 -21.65 -13.71
N PRO A 461 12.29 -22.76 -13.49
CA PRO A 461 11.68 -24.01 -13.10
C PRO A 461 11.17 -24.00 -11.66
N LEU A 462 10.00 -24.60 -11.46
CA LEU A 462 9.24 -24.64 -10.21
C LEU A 462 8.72 -26.05 -9.94
N THR A 463 8.32 -26.30 -8.69
CA THR A 463 7.65 -27.52 -8.22
C THR A 463 6.62 -27.17 -7.15
N PHE A 464 5.84 -28.16 -6.72
CA PHE A 464 5.14 -28.12 -5.44
C PHE A 464 6.13 -28.36 -4.29
N ILE A 465 5.95 -27.64 -3.19
CA ILE A 465 6.81 -27.61 -2.00
C ILE A 465 5.98 -27.66 -0.72
N HIS A 466 6.58 -28.10 0.39
CA HIS A 466 5.98 -28.17 1.71
C HIS A 466 5.83 -26.79 2.35
N ALA A 467 6.82 -25.91 2.18
CA ALA A 467 6.90 -24.55 2.72
C ALA A 467 6.77 -24.39 4.25
N ASP A 468 6.95 -25.47 5.02
CA ASP A 468 7.21 -25.46 6.48
C ASP A 468 7.91 -26.79 6.88
N GLY A 469 8.96 -27.17 6.15
CA GLY A 469 9.60 -28.49 6.26
C GLY A 469 10.52 -28.65 7.49
N ARG A 470 10.04 -28.34 8.70
CA ARG A 470 10.81 -28.31 9.96
C ARG A 470 10.76 -29.61 10.78
N THR A 471 11.65 -29.78 11.76
CA THR A 471 11.86 -31.06 12.49
C THR A 471 10.64 -31.56 13.26
N GLU A 472 9.78 -30.68 13.80
CA GLU A 472 8.51 -31.09 14.42
C GLU A 472 7.53 -31.72 13.40
N ASN A 473 7.62 -31.32 12.13
CA ASN A 473 6.76 -31.81 11.04
C ASN A 473 7.30 -33.13 10.42
N PHE A 474 8.36 -33.71 10.99
CA PHE A 474 8.88 -35.04 10.64
C PHE A 474 8.69 -36.04 11.79
N LEU A 475 8.19 -37.24 11.46
CA LEU A 475 8.01 -38.36 12.40
C LEU A 475 9.13 -39.39 12.20
N LEU A 476 9.98 -39.54 13.23
CA LEU A 476 11.27 -40.22 13.23
C LEU A 476 11.27 -41.45 14.16
N PRO A 477 12.20 -42.41 14.01
CA PRO A 477 12.38 -43.50 14.96
C PRO A 477 12.78 -43.01 16.36
N SER A 478 12.29 -43.69 17.41
CA SER A 478 12.46 -43.26 18.81
C SER A 478 13.91 -43.25 19.30
N GLU A 479 14.77 -44.15 18.80
CA GLU A 479 16.21 -44.18 19.12
C GLU A 479 16.99 -42.99 18.54
N GLU A 480 16.37 -42.17 17.68
CA GLU A 480 17.03 -41.07 16.98
C GLU A 480 16.58 -39.69 17.48
N THR A 481 15.43 -39.60 18.15
CA THR A 481 14.99 -38.40 18.89
C THR A 481 15.81 -38.14 20.16
N GLU A 482 16.73 -39.02 20.51
CA GLU A 482 17.50 -39.03 21.78
C GLU A 482 19.03 -39.04 21.56
N LYS A 483 19.50 -38.98 20.31
CA LYS A 483 20.94 -38.93 19.99
C LYS A 483 21.52 -37.54 20.30
N GLU A 484 22.69 -37.51 20.95
CA GLU A 484 23.41 -36.26 21.23
C GLU A 484 23.62 -35.41 19.97
N ASP A 485 23.26 -34.13 20.04
CA ASP A 485 23.41 -33.20 18.94
C ASP A 485 24.89 -33.02 18.56
N ARG A 486 25.15 -33.05 17.25
CA ARG A 486 26.47 -32.89 16.66
C ARG A 486 26.39 -31.84 15.57
N LEU A 487 26.88 -30.65 15.90
CA LEU A 487 27.08 -29.54 14.97
C LEU A 487 27.66 -30.03 13.64
N CYS A 488 27.07 -29.62 12.51
CA CYS A 488 27.70 -29.86 11.22
C CYS A 488 29.04 -29.12 11.14
N ARG A 489 30.12 -29.84 10.82
CA ARG A 489 31.48 -29.31 10.71
C ARG A 489 31.99 -29.44 9.28
N ALA A 490 32.85 -28.50 8.86
CA ALA A 490 33.57 -28.60 7.60
C ALA A 490 34.38 -29.91 7.52
N GLY A 491 34.49 -30.48 6.32
CA GLY A 491 35.19 -31.74 6.09
C GLY A 491 34.40 -33.00 6.48
N LEU A 492 33.22 -32.89 7.11
CA LEU A 492 32.29 -34.01 7.17
C LEU A 492 31.88 -34.43 5.75
N LYS A 493 31.87 -35.73 5.50
CA LYS A 493 31.28 -36.28 4.27
C LYS A 493 29.77 -36.27 4.39
N PHE A 494 29.10 -36.17 3.24
CA PHE A 494 27.67 -36.47 3.15
C PHE A 494 27.40 -37.90 3.64
N ASP A 495 26.42 -38.06 4.53
CA ASP A 495 26.11 -39.34 5.17
C ASP A 495 24.60 -39.60 5.16
N ASP A 496 24.11 -40.11 4.04
CA ASP A 496 22.73 -40.54 3.80
C ASP A 496 22.35 -41.83 4.54
N SER A 497 22.80 -42.01 5.79
CA SER A 497 22.62 -43.25 6.56
C SER A 497 21.16 -43.72 6.64
N TYR A 498 20.21 -42.78 6.76
CA TYR A 498 18.78 -43.02 6.69
C TYR A 498 18.33 -43.65 5.35
N ASP A 499 18.94 -43.25 4.24
CA ASP A 499 18.57 -43.75 2.91
C ASP A 499 19.24 -45.10 2.64
N ARG A 500 20.53 -45.25 2.96
CA ARG A 500 21.27 -46.51 2.81
C ARG A 500 20.69 -47.64 3.66
N ASN A 501 20.24 -47.32 4.87
CA ASN A 501 19.57 -48.27 5.77
C ASN A 501 18.05 -48.36 5.54
N ASN A 502 17.50 -47.63 4.56
CA ASN A 502 16.07 -47.54 4.25
C ASN A 502 15.18 -47.23 5.48
N VAL A 503 15.66 -46.34 6.35
CA VAL A 503 14.97 -45.88 7.56
C VAL A 503 13.72 -45.10 7.17
N ARG A 504 12.59 -45.55 7.70
CA ARG A 504 11.27 -44.94 7.50
C ARG A 504 11.10 -43.73 8.41
N TRP A 505 10.85 -42.58 7.79
CA TRP A 505 10.35 -41.37 8.45
C TRP A 505 9.28 -40.71 7.58
N LEU A 506 8.32 -40.01 8.20
CA LEU A 506 7.16 -39.41 7.54
C LEU A 506 7.20 -37.88 7.65
N SER A 507 6.74 -37.16 6.62
CA SER A 507 6.42 -35.73 6.68
C SER A 507 4.91 -35.53 6.88
N VAL A 508 4.55 -34.58 7.74
CA VAL A 508 3.17 -34.22 8.09
C VAL A 508 2.96 -32.69 8.05
N ASP A 509 1.73 -32.24 8.28
CA ASP A 509 1.36 -30.82 8.37
C ASP A 509 1.61 -29.96 7.11
N TRP A 510 1.17 -30.45 5.95
CA TRP A 510 1.27 -29.79 4.64
C TRP A 510 0.35 -28.55 4.47
N GLN A 511 0.05 -27.83 5.55
CA GLN A 511 -0.92 -26.73 5.62
C GLN A 511 -0.41 -25.39 5.05
N THR A 512 0.90 -25.25 4.85
CA THR A 512 1.58 -24.13 4.17
C THR A 512 1.91 -24.39 2.70
N SER A 513 1.72 -25.64 2.25
CA SER A 513 2.23 -26.15 0.96
C SER A 513 1.79 -25.37 -0.27
N THR A 514 2.71 -25.18 -1.21
CA THR A 514 2.54 -24.19 -2.30
C THR A 514 3.37 -24.54 -3.53
N LYS A 515 3.35 -23.67 -4.55
CA LYS A 515 4.21 -23.77 -5.75
C LYS A 515 5.37 -22.78 -5.65
N GLY A 516 6.59 -23.27 -5.84
CA GLY A 516 7.81 -22.49 -5.66
C GLY A 516 9.07 -23.22 -6.11
N LYS A 517 10.24 -22.72 -5.70
CA LYS A 517 11.53 -23.37 -5.93
C LYS A 517 11.66 -24.57 -4.99
N GLY A 518 11.95 -25.76 -5.52
CA GLY A 518 12.14 -26.96 -4.70
C GLY A 518 13.26 -26.83 -3.66
N ILE A 519 14.26 -26.00 -3.94
CA ILE A 519 15.37 -25.74 -3.01
C ILE A 519 14.94 -24.94 -1.75
N TYR A 520 13.75 -24.35 -1.76
CA TYR A 520 13.17 -23.64 -0.60
C TYR A 520 13.02 -24.56 0.61
N ASP A 521 12.49 -25.77 0.45
CA ASP A 521 12.24 -26.65 1.61
C ASP A 521 13.56 -27.06 2.30
N LEU A 522 14.65 -27.22 1.53
CA LEU A 522 15.98 -27.46 2.09
C LEU A 522 16.55 -26.20 2.75
N ALA A 523 16.38 -25.02 2.15
CA ALA A 523 16.78 -23.74 2.75
C ALA A 523 16.01 -23.44 4.05
N TYR A 524 14.73 -23.82 4.11
CA TYR A 524 13.91 -23.73 5.31
C TYR A 524 14.43 -24.68 6.39
N PHE A 525 14.54 -25.98 6.12
CA PHE A 525 15.04 -26.95 7.11
C PHE A 525 16.45 -26.61 7.62
N VAL A 526 17.41 -26.33 6.73
CA VAL A 526 18.79 -26.02 7.14
C VAL A 526 18.87 -24.68 7.87
N GLY A 527 18.03 -23.70 7.51
CA GLY A 527 17.98 -22.40 8.17
C GLY A 527 17.30 -22.42 9.55
N MET A 528 16.27 -23.25 9.73
CA MET A 528 15.42 -23.24 10.92
C MET A 528 15.78 -24.34 11.95
N ASP A 529 16.36 -25.46 11.50
CA ASP A 529 16.55 -26.67 12.32
C ASP A 529 18.00 -27.15 12.45
N LEU A 530 18.83 -27.07 11.40
CA LEU A 530 20.19 -27.65 11.43
C LEU A 530 21.17 -26.78 12.23
N ASN A 531 21.75 -27.35 13.30
CA ASN A 531 22.84 -26.70 14.01
C ASN A 531 24.16 -26.89 13.22
N VAL A 532 24.74 -25.79 12.74
CA VAL A 532 26.01 -25.76 12.00
C VAL A 532 27.07 -25.09 12.85
N ASP A 533 28.28 -25.66 12.90
CA ASP A 533 29.42 -25.09 13.60
C ASP A 533 29.83 -23.77 12.90
N PRO A 534 29.97 -22.64 13.62
CA PRO A 534 30.37 -21.36 13.02
C PRO A 534 31.68 -21.43 12.23
N GLU A 535 32.61 -22.33 12.59
CA GLU A 535 33.87 -22.53 11.86
C GLU A 535 33.69 -23.26 10.52
N ALA A 536 32.52 -23.84 10.24
CA ALA A 536 32.30 -24.64 9.02
C ALA A 536 32.14 -23.81 7.74
N GLY A 537 31.80 -22.51 7.85
CA GLY A 537 31.46 -21.67 6.70
C GLY A 537 30.29 -22.23 5.88
N ASP A 538 30.20 -21.86 4.60
CA ASP A 538 29.16 -22.37 3.70
C ASP A 538 29.36 -23.84 3.25
N THR A 539 30.41 -24.51 3.76
CA THR A 539 30.79 -25.88 3.37
C THR A 539 29.68 -26.92 3.61
N CYS A 540 29.03 -26.88 4.78
CA CYS A 540 27.93 -27.80 5.11
C CYS A 540 26.75 -27.62 4.15
N ASP A 541 26.34 -26.37 3.94
CA ASP A 541 25.25 -25.98 3.05
C ASP A 541 25.55 -26.38 1.59
N ARG A 542 26.76 -26.11 1.08
CA ARG A 542 27.17 -26.50 -0.28
C ARG A 542 27.08 -28.00 -0.52
N ILE A 543 27.50 -28.82 0.45
CA ILE A 543 27.40 -30.28 0.36
C ILE A 543 25.92 -30.70 0.24
N LEU A 544 25.04 -30.17 1.09
CA LEU A 544 23.61 -30.50 1.05
C LEU A 544 22.93 -30.05 -0.26
N VAL A 545 23.25 -28.85 -0.76
CA VAL A 545 22.68 -28.34 -2.02
C VAL A 545 23.21 -29.12 -3.23
N SER A 546 24.48 -29.50 -3.23
CA SER A 546 25.12 -30.31 -4.27
C SER A 546 24.47 -31.71 -4.37
N GLU A 547 24.27 -32.39 -3.24
CA GLU A 547 23.62 -33.71 -3.22
C GLU A 547 22.10 -33.64 -3.45
N TYR A 548 21.43 -32.56 -3.02
CA TYR A 548 20.06 -32.25 -3.45
C TYR A 548 19.97 -32.14 -4.98
N TYR A 549 20.87 -31.38 -5.61
CA TYR A 549 20.85 -31.16 -7.06
C TYR A 549 21.11 -32.47 -7.81
N LYS A 550 22.10 -33.28 -7.37
CA LYS A 550 22.37 -34.61 -7.94
C LYS A 550 21.17 -35.54 -7.82
N ALA A 551 20.51 -35.60 -6.66
CA ALA A 551 19.33 -36.43 -6.43
C ALA A 551 18.12 -35.96 -7.28
N LEU A 552 17.95 -34.65 -7.48
CA LEU A 552 16.93 -34.08 -8.37
C LEU A 552 17.19 -34.49 -9.82
N VAL A 553 18.41 -34.27 -10.32
CA VAL A 553 18.84 -34.64 -11.68
C VAL A 553 18.77 -36.15 -11.95
N ALA A 554 18.93 -36.99 -10.91
CA ALA A 554 18.78 -38.43 -11.00
C ALA A 554 17.31 -38.90 -11.01
N ALA A 555 16.42 -38.19 -10.30
CA ALA A 555 15.01 -38.55 -10.18
C ALA A 555 14.12 -38.01 -11.32
N LEU A 556 14.55 -37.00 -12.08
CA LEU A 556 13.78 -36.43 -13.20
C LEU A 556 13.57 -37.46 -14.34
N PRO A 557 12.31 -37.69 -14.80
CA PRO A 557 12.01 -38.62 -15.89
C PRO A 557 12.68 -38.30 -17.24
N ASP A 558 12.87 -37.02 -17.53
CA ASP A 558 13.63 -36.53 -18.70
C ASP A 558 14.49 -35.36 -18.26
N LYS A 559 15.82 -35.47 -18.44
CA LYS A 559 16.78 -34.41 -18.06
C LYS A 559 16.56 -33.09 -18.82
N LYS A 560 15.83 -33.09 -19.94
CA LYS A 560 15.40 -31.85 -20.62
C LYS A 560 14.52 -30.97 -19.73
N GLN A 561 13.84 -31.54 -18.72
CA GLN A 561 13.02 -30.77 -17.77
C GLN A 561 13.84 -29.81 -16.89
N LEU A 562 15.17 -29.94 -16.85
CA LEU A 562 16.06 -28.96 -16.21
C LEU A 562 16.04 -27.60 -16.93
N GLY A 563 15.76 -27.54 -18.24
CA GLY A 563 15.63 -26.29 -18.98
C GLY A 563 16.90 -25.41 -19.05
N GLY A 564 18.06 -25.91 -18.60
CA GLY A 564 19.31 -25.15 -18.47
C GLY A 564 19.71 -24.84 -17.01
N TYR A 565 18.85 -25.13 -16.03
CA TYR A 565 19.11 -24.92 -14.59
C TYR A 565 20.31 -25.74 -14.10
N THR A 566 21.26 -25.06 -13.47
CA THR A 566 22.56 -25.60 -13.02
C THR A 566 22.63 -25.85 -11.51
N GLU A 567 23.74 -26.44 -11.04
CA GLU A 567 24.03 -26.58 -9.61
C GLU A 567 24.27 -25.20 -8.97
N GLU A 568 24.89 -24.28 -9.71
CA GLU A 568 25.11 -22.88 -9.36
C GLU A 568 23.81 -22.08 -9.27
N ASP A 569 22.85 -22.28 -10.18
CA ASP A 569 21.50 -21.71 -10.07
C ASP A 569 20.79 -22.24 -8.82
N CYS A 570 20.97 -23.53 -8.50
CA CYS A 570 20.41 -24.13 -7.31
C CYS A 570 21.04 -23.58 -6.02
N TRP A 571 22.35 -23.30 -6.03
CA TRP A 571 23.06 -22.61 -4.94
C TRP A 571 22.62 -21.15 -4.77
N ARG A 572 22.41 -20.44 -5.88
CA ARG A 572 21.89 -19.07 -5.90
C ARG A 572 20.46 -19.01 -5.33
N ASP A 573 19.58 -19.89 -5.79
CA ASP A 573 18.18 -19.93 -5.37
C ASP A 573 18.03 -20.43 -3.92
N TYR A 574 18.95 -21.27 -3.42
CA TYR A 574 19.07 -21.61 -1.99
C TYR A 574 19.37 -20.36 -1.13
N ARG A 575 20.41 -19.59 -1.50
CA ARG A 575 20.83 -18.37 -0.78
C ARG A 575 19.75 -17.29 -0.78
N LEU A 576 18.98 -17.17 -1.86
CA LEU A 576 17.81 -16.29 -1.95
C LEU A 576 16.62 -16.81 -1.12
N SER A 577 16.35 -18.12 -1.15
CA SER A 577 15.24 -18.75 -0.40
C SER A 577 15.37 -18.55 1.12
N MET A 578 16.60 -18.54 1.64
CA MET A 578 16.90 -18.33 3.06
C MET A 578 16.30 -17.01 3.61
N PHE A 579 16.19 -15.96 2.79
CA PHE A 579 15.52 -14.71 3.18
C PHE A 579 14.02 -14.89 3.38
N LEU A 580 13.35 -15.65 2.49
CA LEU A 580 11.93 -15.96 2.62
C LEU A 580 11.66 -16.87 3.82
N SER A 581 12.59 -17.77 4.18
CA SER A 581 12.49 -18.60 5.38
C SER A 581 12.40 -17.77 6.67
N LEU A 582 13.06 -16.60 6.73
CA LEU A 582 12.91 -15.68 7.88
C LEU A 582 11.55 -14.98 7.96
N LEU A 583 10.80 -14.83 6.86
CA LEU A 583 9.52 -14.11 6.89
C LEU A 583 8.47 -14.80 7.76
N ILE A 584 8.48 -16.12 7.85
CA ILE A 584 7.53 -16.91 8.65
C ILE A 584 7.71 -16.63 10.16
N PRO A 585 8.88 -16.87 10.79
CA PRO A 585 9.08 -16.52 12.20
C PRO A 585 8.90 -15.01 12.46
N ILE A 586 9.37 -14.13 11.58
CA ILE A 586 9.17 -12.66 11.69
C ILE A 586 7.68 -12.29 11.73
N THR A 587 6.85 -12.85 10.84
CA THR A 587 5.41 -12.53 10.78
C THR A 587 4.64 -13.17 11.94
N ILE A 588 5.02 -14.38 12.36
CA ILE A 588 4.42 -15.06 13.52
C ILE A 588 4.80 -14.36 14.84
N LEU A 589 5.96 -13.70 14.91
CA LEU A 589 6.37 -12.87 16.03
C LEU A 589 5.55 -11.57 16.19
N HIS A 590 4.92 -11.06 15.12
CA HIS A 590 4.07 -9.84 15.15
C HIS A 590 2.71 -10.04 15.88
N SER A 591 2.35 -11.27 16.25
CA SER A 591 1.01 -11.60 16.75
C SER A 591 0.82 -11.40 18.27
N ASP A 592 0.78 -10.14 18.73
CA ASP A 592 0.26 -9.77 20.07
C ASP A 592 -1.22 -10.19 20.27
N SER A 593 -1.89 -10.57 19.19
CA SER A 593 -3.23 -11.17 19.17
C SER A 593 -3.28 -12.65 19.61
N ILE A 594 -2.12 -13.29 19.83
CA ILE A 594 -2.02 -14.48 20.69
C ILE A 594 -1.92 -13.95 22.12
N GLY A 595 -2.92 -14.25 22.95
CA GLY A 595 -2.98 -13.77 24.33
C GLY A 595 -1.78 -14.21 25.18
N SER A 596 -1.64 -13.59 26.36
CA SER A 596 -0.51 -13.72 27.31
C SER A 596 -0.25 -15.12 27.89
N GLU A 597 -0.90 -16.15 27.36
CA GLU A 597 -0.74 -17.57 27.70
C GLU A 597 0.00 -18.36 26.59
N GLY A 598 0.65 -17.66 25.65
CA GLY A 598 1.59 -18.28 24.71
C GLY A 598 2.72 -18.99 25.47
N SER A 599 2.75 -20.32 25.39
CA SER A 599 3.62 -21.13 26.26
C SER A 599 5.11 -20.81 26.11
N GLU A 600 5.87 -20.99 27.19
CA GLU A 600 7.31 -20.70 27.23
C GLU A 600 8.09 -21.43 26.12
N ARG A 601 7.70 -22.68 25.81
CA ARG A 601 8.21 -23.45 24.65
C ARG A 601 8.03 -22.70 23.33
N LEU A 602 6.86 -22.12 23.07
CA LEU A 602 6.60 -21.36 21.84
C LEU A 602 7.45 -20.08 21.76
N ARG A 603 7.70 -19.42 22.90
CA ARG A 603 8.63 -18.28 22.99
C ARG A 603 10.08 -18.68 22.75
N ALA A 604 10.51 -19.84 23.26
CA ALA A 604 11.84 -20.38 23.04
C ALA A 604 12.06 -20.80 21.58
N VAL A 605 11.13 -21.56 20.99
CA VAL A 605 11.16 -22.00 19.58
C VAL A 605 11.43 -20.80 18.66
N ARG A 606 10.62 -19.73 18.78
CA ARG A 606 10.75 -18.52 17.97
C ARG A 606 12.15 -17.89 18.01
N GLU A 607 12.81 -17.92 19.17
CA GLU A 607 14.16 -17.36 19.34
C GLU A 607 15.25 -18.25 18.72
N TYR A 608 15.20 -19.57 18.93
CA TYR A 608 16.16 -20.49 18.33
C TYR A 608 16.06 -20.51 16.80
N THR A 609 14.84 -20.58 16.26
CA THR A 609 14.54 -20.54 14.83
C THR A 609 15.03 -19.24 14.18
N LEU A 610 14.75 -18.08 14.79
CA LEU A 610 15.24 -16.78 14.33
C LEU A 610 16.78 -16.70 14.34
N ARG A 611 17.41 -17.16 15.43
CA ARG A 611 18.87 -17.14 15.60
C ARG A 611 19.59 -17.99 14.55
N ARG A 612 19.14 -19.22 14.31
CA ARG A 612 19.69 -20.10 13.26
C ARG A 612 19.55 -19.47 11.88
N GLY A 613 18.37 -18.93 11.55
CA GLY A 613 18.11 -18.32 10.25
C GLY A 613 18.97 -17.08 9.96
N VAL A 614 19.18 -16.23 10.97
CA VAL A 614 20.12 -15.10 10.87
C VAL A 614 21.55 -15.60 10.63
N GLN A 615 22.01 -16.56 11.44
CA GLN A 615 23.36 -17.13 11.31
C GLN A 615 23.57 -17.82 9.96
N ALA A 616 22.53 -18.43 9.37
CA ALA A 616 22.57 -18.99 8.04
C ALA A 616 22.77 -17.90 6.96
N ILE A 617 22.03 -16.78 7.02
CA ILE A 617 22.21 -15.65 6.07
C ILE A 617 23.64 -15.09 6.11
N GLU A 618 24.25 -15.00 7.29
CA GLU A 618 25.62 -14.53 7.44
C GLU A 618 26.64 -15.56 6.92
N ARG A 619 26.51 -16.83 7.32
CA ARG A 619 27.37 -17.94 6.88
C ARG A 619 27.35 -18.14 5.37
N LEU A 620 26.20 -17.89 4.73
CA LEU A 620 25.97 -17.97 3.29
C LEU A 620 26.32 -16.69 2.53
N ASN A 621 26.71 -15.62 3.21
CA ASN A 621 26.95 -14.30 2.63
C ASN A 621 25.79 -13.87 1.69
N SER A 622 24.53 -14.13 2.04
CA SER A 622 23.40 -14.04 1.09
C SER A 622 23.12 -12.63 0.56
N ILE A 623 23.75 -11.60 1.13
CA ILE A 623 23.75 -10.24 0.58
C ILE A 623 24.33 -10.17 -0.84
N GLU A 624 25.29 -11.02 -1.20
CA GLU A 624 25.90 -11.03 -2.53
C GLU A 624 24.88 -11.33 -3.64
N VAL A 625 24.05 -12.36 -3.47
CA VAL A 625 23.02 -12.72 -4.47
C VAL A 625 21.86 -11.74 -4.49
N LEU A 626 21.58 -11.08 -3.36
CA LEU A 626 20.59 -10.01 -3.26
C LEU A 626 21.06 -8.74 -3.99
N GLU A 627 22.31 -8.32 -3.75
CA GLU A 627 22.92 -7.21 -4.46
C GLU A 627 23.07 -7.49 -5.96
N ASP A 628 23.48 -8.70 -6.36
CA ASP A 628 23.52 -9.09 -7.77
C ASP A 628 22.13 -9.07 -8.42
N LEU A 629 21.09 -9.57 -7.74
CA LEU A 629 19.71 -9.50 -8.23
C LEU A 629 19.26 -8.04 -8.43
N ILE A 630 19.52 -7.16 -7.46
CA ILE A 630 19.23 -5.72 -7.55
C ILE A 630 20.01 -5.10 -8.72
N ARG A 631 21.33 -5.32 -8.80
CA ARG A 631 22.20 -4.82 -9.88
C ARG A 631 21.77 -5.34 -11.27
N ARG A 632 21.34 -6.60 -11.38
CA ARG A 632 20.79 -7.19 -12.62
C ARG A 632 19.46 -6.55 -13.00
N ARG A 633 18.51 -6.41 -12.08
CA ARG A 633 17.20 -5.79 -12.36
C ARG A 633 17.30 -4.27 -12.61
N VAL A 634 18.35 -3.61 -12.15
CA VAL A 634 18.75 -2.26 -12.60
C VAL A 634 19.34 -2.32 -14.01
N LYS A 635 20.45 -3.04 -14.25
CA LYS A 635 21.13 -3.08 -15.57
C LYS A 635 20.26 -3.60 -16.72
N THR A 636 19.31 -4.49 -16.45
CA THR A 636 18.42 -5.07 -17.49
C THR A 636 17.30 -4.09 -17.90
N ARG A 637 17.27 -2.87 -17.34
CA ARG A 637 16.52 -1.73 -17.90
C ARG A 637 17.16 -1.14 -19.17
N SER A 638 18.32 -1.66 -19.62
CA SER A 638 19.01 -1.20 -20.83
C SER A 638 18.23 -1.46 -22.13
N MET A 639 17.61 -0.39 -22.64
CA MET A 639 17.45 0.01 -24.05
C MET A 639 16.84 -0.92 -25.11
N ASN A 640 16.45 -2.17 -24.83
CA ASN A 640 15.86 -3.04 -25.87
C ASN A 640 14.53 -2.53 -26.46
N GLY A 641 13.78 -1.66 -25.76
CA GLY A 641 12.62 -0.95 -26.33
C GLY A 641 13.00 0.31 -27.11
N ALA A 642 14.08 0.99 -26.70
CA ALA A 642 14.46 2.31 -27.22
C ALA A 642 14.81 2.30 -28.71
N LEU A 643 15.44 1.23 -29.24
CA LEU A 643 15.83 1.13 -30.65
C LEU A 643 14.64 1.06 -31.63
N THR A 644 13.55 0.37 -31.25
CA THR A 644 12.30 0.38 -32.02
C THR A 644 11.60 1.74 -31.93
N THR A 645 11.65 2.38 -30.77
CA THR A 645 10.99 3.64 -30.47
C THR A 645 11.68 4.84 -31.12
N TYR A 646 13.02 4.82 -31.20
CA TYR A 646 13.86 5.77 -31.94
C TYR A 646 13.40 5.87 -33.40
N ARG A 647 13.24 4.72 -34.06
CA ARG A 647 12.69 4.68 -35.43
C ARG A 647 11.28 5.22 -35.50
N HIS A 648 10.39 4.93 -34.55
CA HIS A 648 9.02 5.46 -34.63
C HIS A 648 8.97 7.01 -34.56
N VAL A 649 9.81 7.63 -33.74
CA VAL A 649 9.93 9.11 -33.67
C VAL A 649 10.61 9.66 -34.92
N GLU A 650 11.71 9.05 -35.36
CA GLU A 650 12.47 9.44 -36.54
C GLU A 650 11.64 9.31 -37.84
N ASP A 651 10.96 8.17 -38.04
CA ASP A 651 10.05 7.92 -39.15
C ASP A 651 8.86 8.90 -39.15
N GLN A 652 8.24 9.20 -38.00
CA GLN A 652 7.17 10.21 -37.95
C GLN A 652 7.66 11.64 -38.25
N MET A 653 8.87 12.00 -37.81
CA MET A 653 9.47 13.30 -38.14
C MET A 653 9.81 13.38 -39.64
N LEU A 654 10.38 12.32 -40.20
CA LEU A 654 10.71 12.23 -41.63
C LEU A 654 9.47 12.09 -42.54
N GLU A 655 8.38 11.44 -42.09
CA GLU A 655 7.11 11.42 -42.82
C GLU A 655 6.43 12.78 -42.82
N ARG A 656 6.47 13.54 -41.72
CA ARG A 656 5.91 14.91 -41.66
C ARG A 656 6.65 15.85 -42.62
N ASP A 657 7.99 15.84 -42.57
CA ASP A 657 8.86 16.59 -43.50
C ASP A 657 8.56 16.22 -44.96
N ARG A 658 8.57 14.92 -45.30
CA ARG A 658 8.25 14.42 -46.67
C ARG A 658 6.82 14.72 -47.12
N ALA A 659 5.87 14.82 -46.20
CA ALA A 659 4.47 15.14 -46.51
C ALA A 659 4.23 16.65 -46.74
N GLY A 660 5.23 17.51 -46.52
CA GLY A 660 5.05 18.96 -46.51
C GLY A 660 4.15 19.45 -45.38
N ILE A 661 3.98 18.63 -44.33
CA ILE A 661 3.36 19.05 -43.07
C ILE A 661 4.41 19.88 -42.34
N SER A 662 4.03 21.07 -41.88
CA SER A 662 4.97 22.00 -41.26
C SER A 662 5.72 21.36 -40.10
N MET A 663 7.05 21.40 -40.17
CA MET A 663 7.92 21.12 -39.03
C MET A 663 7.63 22.14 -37.90
N PRO A 664 7.99 21.82 -36.63
CA PRO A 664 7.91 22.76 -35.52
C PRO A 664 8.38 24.17 -35.91
N GLY A 665 7.50 25.17 -35.74
CA GLY A 665 7.75 26.56 -36.10
C GLY A 665 7.50 27.00 -37.55
N GLN A 666 7.12 26.11 -38.49
CA GLN A 666 6.77 26.53 -39.87
C GLN A 666 5.28 26.89 -40.07
N GLY A 667 4.36 26.26 -39.34
CA GLY A 667 2.94 26.62 -39.35
C GLY A 667 2.58 27.56 -38.20
N LYS A 668 1.47 28.30 -38.36
CA LYS A 668 0.95 29.24 -37.34
C LYS A 668 0.48 28.59 -36.02
N ALA A 669 0.52 27.26 -35.93
CA ALA A 669 0.09 26.47 -34.77
C ALA A 669 1.20 25.53 -34.26
N ASP A 670 2.40 25.59 -34.85
CA ASP A 670 3.51 24.70 -34.51
C ASP A 670 4.45 25.36 -33.47
N ALA A 671 4.91 24.56 -32.51
CA ALA A 671 5.73 24.94 -31.34
C ALA A 671 6.65 26.16 -31.58
N PRO A 672 6.32 27.36 -31.05
CA PRO A 672 7.08 28.56 -31.33
C PRO A 672 8.51 28.53 -30.78
N VAL A 673 9.45 28.99 -31.60
CA VAL A 673 10.82 29.29 -31.18
C VAL A 673 10.80 30.39 -30.10
N VAL A 674 11.70 30.26 -29.10
CA VAL A 674 11.94 31.23 -28.00
C VAL A 674 11.73 32.68 -28.44
N VAL A 675 10.76 33.35 -27.82
CA VAL A 675 10.30 34.68 -28.24
C VAL A 675 11.29 35.79 -27.84
N ARG A 676 11.88 35.68 -26.65
CA ARG A 676 12.88 36.59 -26.06
C ARG A 676 13.54 35.95 -24.83
N SER A 677 14.63 36.52 -24.34
CA SER A 677 15.06 36.28 -22.96
C SER A 677 14.10 36.94 -21.97
N ALA A 678 14.02 36.42 -20.75
CA ALA A 678 13.42 37.16 -19.64
C ALA A 678 14.30 38.36 -19.24
N THR A 679 13.70 39.37 -18.62
CA THR A 679 14.33 40.63 -18.22
C THR A 679 14.35 40.75 -16.69
N PRO A 680 15.19 41.64 -16.11
CA PRO A 680 15.16 41.94 -14.66
C PRO A 680 13.77 42.34 -14.15
N GLN A 681 12.90 42.84 -15.04
CA GLN A 681 11.51 43.19 -14.78
C GLN A 681 10.55 41.98 -14.76
N ASP A 682 10.94 40.82 -15.27
CA ASP A 682 10.11 39.60 -15.30
C ASP A 682 10.18 38.80 -13.98
N ASP A 683 11.20 39.02 -13.16
CA ASP A 683 11.49 38.20 -11.98
C ASP A 683 10.60 38.46 -10.74
N PRO A 684 10.38 39.71 -10.27
CA PRO A 684 9.67 39.94 -9.02
C PRO A 684 8.17 39.65 -9.13
N LEU A 685 7.50 39.38 -8.00
CA LEU A 685 6.04 39.35 -7.94
C LEU A 685 5.43 40.72 -8.22
N GLY A 686 4.34 40.75 -8.99
CA GLY A 686 3.64 41.95 -9.43
C GLY A 686 3.19 41.94 -10.90
N HIS A 687 3.22 40.80 -11.61
CA HIS A 687 2.77 40.68 -13.01
C HIS A 687 1.26 40.52 -13.14
N ILE A 688 0.54 41.45 -12.49
CA ILE A 688 -0.92 41.50 -12.49
C ILE A 688 -1.33 42.62 -13.45
N SER A 689 -1.92 42.26 -14.60
CA SER A 689 -2.37 43.29 -15.56
C SER A 689 -3.37 44.27 -14.92
N PRO A 690 -3.21 45.60 -15.14
CA PRO A 690 -4.13 46.60 -14.61
C PRO A 690 -5.61 46.38 -14.98
N SER A 691 -5.90 45.66 -16.08
CA SER A 691 -7.26 45.29 -16.49
C SER A 691 -7.94 44.30 -15.53
N TYR A 692 -7.18 43.37 -14.92
CA TYR A 692 -7.70 42.50 -13.87
C TYR A 692 -7.85 43.28 -12.56
N ALA A 693 -6.79 43.98 -12.13
CA ALA A 693 -6.74 44.75 -10.88
C ALA A 693 -7.87 45.77 -10.75
N LEU A 694 -8.25 46.43 -11.86
CA LEU A 694 -9.37 47.38 -11.96
C LEU A 694 -10.72 46.87 -11.43
N SER A 695 -10.93 45.55 -11.37
CA SER A 695 -12.22 44.94 -11.08
C SER A 695 -12.35 44.31 -9.69
N LEU A 696 -11.26 44.30 -8.92
CA LEU A 696 -11.15 43.57 -7.66
C LEU A 696 -11.41 44.49 -6.47
N LYS A 697 -12.54 44.29 -5.79
CA LYS A 697 -12.84 44.97 -4.52
C LYS A 697 -12.44 44.10 -3.34
N GLU A 698 -12.03 44.76 -2.27
CA GLU A 698 -11.87 44.14 -0.96
C GLU A 698 -13.21 43.52 -0.51
N GLY A 699 -13.15 42.37 0.16
CA GLY A 699 -14.32 41.67 0.68
C GLY A 699 -15.26 41.04 -0.36
N SER A 700 -15.00 41.15 -1.68
CA SER A 700 -15.82 40.48 -2.70
C SER A 700 -15.23 39.13 -3.14
N ASP A 701 -15.71 38.03 -2.55
CA ASP A 701 -15.44 36.68 -3.05
C ASP A 701 -16.02 36.52 -4.46
N ILE A 702 -15.16 36.52 -5.48
CA ILE A 702 -15.58 36.38 -6.88
C ILE A 702 -16.15 34.97 -7.11
N PRO A 703 -17.32 34.80 -7.76
CA PRO A 703 -17.82 33.48 -8.13
C PRO A 703 -16.84 32.72 -9.06
N PRO A 704 -16.62 31.41 -8.85
CA PRO A 704 -15.85 30.55 -9.75
C PRO A 704 -16.30 30.60 -11.22
N GLY A 705 -15.35 30.44 -12.14
CA GLY A 705 -15.63 30.38 -13.58
C GLY A 705 -15.91 31.73 -14.26
N THR A 706 -15.58 32.85 -13.62
CA THR A 706 -15.83 34.22 -14.14
C THR A 706 -14.60 34.86 -14.80
N GLY A 707 -13.52 34.11 -15.03
CA GLY A 707 -12.33 34.53 -15.80
C GLY A 707 -11.45 35.61 -15.17
N ARG A 708 -11.78 36.07 -13.95
CA ARG A 708 -11.01 37.08 -13.19
C ARG A 708 -10.51 36.59 -11.84
N ARG A 709 -11.10 35.49 -11.35
CA ARG A 709 -10.71 34.78 -10.13
C ARG A 709 -9.39 34.01 -10.34
N ASP A 710 -9.17 33.56 -11.56
CA ASP A 710 -8.12 32.64 -12.04
C ASP A 710 -6.75 33.29 -12.28
N VAL A 711 -6.64 34.61 -12.05
CA VAL A 711 -5.40 35.37 -12.11
C VAL A 711 -4.41 34.87 -11.04
N TYR A 712 -3.17 34.61 -11.44
CA TYR A 712 -2.10 34.16 -10.58
C TYR A 712 -0.73 34.70 -10.99
N ASP A 713 0.20 34.72 -10.04
CA ASP A 713 1.59 35.10 -10.23
C ASP A 713 2.49 34.20 -9.35
N ARG A 714 3.39 33.38 -9.94
CA ARG A 714 4.05 32.25 -9.25
C ARG A 714 5.56 32.10 -9.55
N TRP A 715 6.35 31.77 -8.53
CA TRP A 715 7.64 31.06 -8.64
C TRP A 715 7.46 29.55 -8.40
N PHE A 716 8.10 28.72 -9.20
CA PHE A 716 8.48 27.34 -8.81
C PHE A 716 10.00 27.23 -8.88
N LEU A 717 10.61 26.65 -7.85
CA LEU A 717 12.05 26.45 -7.74
C LEU A 717 12.30 24.98 -7.45
N ASN A 718 13.31 24.36 -8.07
CA ASN A 718 13.82 23.07 -7.63
C ASN A 718 15.35 23.04 -7.57
N GLY A 719 15.88 22.09 -6.82
CA GLY A 719 17.31 21.82 -6.70
C GLY A 719 17.57 20.35 -6.37
N TYR A 720 18.69 19.83 -6.87
CA TYR A 720 19.10 18.43 -6.73
C TYR A 720 20.63 18.32 -6.69
N ASP A 721 21.12 17.31 -5.98
CA ASP A 721 22.53 16.94 -5.97
C ASP A 721 22.96 16.39 -7.36
N PRO A 722 24.25 16.45 -7.70
CA PRO A 722 24.78 15.87 -8.95
C PRO A 722 24.49 14.37 -9.12
N GLU A 723 24.26 13.64 -8.03
CA GLU A 723 23.93 12.22 -7.98
C GLU A 723 22.42 11.91 -8.03
N GLY A 724 21.54 12.91 -7.91
CA GLY A 724 20.08 12.74 -7.88
C GLY A 724 19.51 12.01 -6.66
N LYS A 725 20.31 11.81 -5.60
CA LYS A 725 19.92 11.17 -4.35
C LYS A 725 19.03 12.08 -3.49
N PHE A 726 19.18 13.39 -3.63
CA PHE A 726 18.41 14.41 -2.94
C PHE A 726 17.70 15.33 -3.93
N PHE A 727 16.53 15.82 -3.55
CA PHE A 727 15.80 16.79 -4.35
C PHE A 727 14.94 17.65 -3.42
N PHE A 728 14.89 18.96 -3.68
CA PHE A 728 13.85 19.83 -3.12
C PHE A 728 13.11 20.58 -4.22
N ALA A 729 11.86 20.94 -3.92
CA ALA A 729 11.16 21.99 -4.63
C ALA A 729 10.48 22.95 -3.67
N ALA A 730 10.39 24.21 -4.08
CA ALA A 730 9.58 25.24 -3.46
C ALA A 730 8.62 25.81 -4.50
N ALA A 731 7.39 26.10 -4.10
CA ALA A 731 6.45 26.86 -4.93
C ALA A 731 5.83 27.97 -4.09
N LEU A 732 5.71 29.15 -4.67
CA LEU A 732 5.15 30.33 -4.04
C LEU A 732 4.29 31.08 -5.06
N GLY A 733 3.02 31.34 -4.73
CA GLY A 733 2.07 31.97 -5.63
C GLY A 733 1.16 32.99 -4.95
N VAL A 734 0.89 34.08 -5.67
CA VAL A 734 -0.11 35.09 -5.33
C VAL A 734 -1.35 34.86 -6.19
N TYR A 735 -2.54 34.90 -5.59
CA TYR A 735 -3.83 34.63 -6.24
C TYR A 735 -4.81 35.76 -5.94
N PRO A 736 -4.68 36.93 -6.59
CA PRO A 736 -5.38 38.15 -6.16
C PRO A 736 -6.90 38.03 -6.30
N GLY A 737 -7.38 37.34 -7.33
CA GLY A 737 -8.81 37.05 -7.52
C GLY A 737 -9.41 36.09 -6.49
N ARG A 738 -8.57 35.47 -5.64
CA ARG A 738 -8.96 34.63 -4.49
C ARG A 738 -8.51 35.20 -3.15
N GLY A 739 -7.92 36.41 -3.12
CA GLY A 739 -7.53 37.10 -1.88
C GLY A 739 -6.48 36.38 -1.03
N THR A 740 -5.64 35.54 -1.63
CA THR A 740 -4.71 34.66 -0.91
C THR A 740 -3.34 34.56 -1.59
N MET A 741 -2.36 34.18 -0.79
CA MET A 741 -0.99 33.86 -1.19
C MET A 741 -0.59 32.55 -0.52
N ASP A 742 0.00 31.63 -1.28
CA ASP A 742 0.55 30.38 -0.77
C ASP A 742 2.05 30.26 -1.01
N ALA A 743 2.71 29.48 -0.14
CA ALA A 743 4.05 29.01 -0.34
C ALA A 743 4.20 27.58 0.17
N SER A 744 5.24 26.91 -0.29
CA SER A 744 5.55 25.55 0.10
C SER A 744 7.03 25.26 -0.11
N PHE A 745 7.53 24.33 0.67
CA PHE A 745 8.85 23.74 0.55
C PHE A 745 8.71 22.24 0.76
N SER A 746 9.34 21.42 -0.06
CA SER A 746 9.34 19.97 0.11
C SER A 746 10.67 19.40 -0.33
N VAL A 747 11.19 18.45 0.46
CA VAL A 747 12.51 17.83 0.23
C VAL A 747 12.41 16.32 0.37
N VAL A 748 13.10 15.60 -0.52
CA VAL A 748 13.25 14.14 -0.49
C VAL A 748 14.62 13.79 0.08
N VAL A 749 14.60 13.00 1.15
CA VAL A 749 15.78 12.53 1.89
C VAL A 749 15.62 11.03 2.09
N ASP A 750 16.55 10.22 1.59
CA ASP A 750 16.56 8.75 1.73
C ASP A 750 15.20 8.07 1.42
N GLY A 751 14.55 8.51 0.34
CA GLY A 751 13.25 8.00 -0.09
C GLY A 751 12.07 8.42 0.80
N LYS A 752 12.23 9.43 1.67
CA LYS A 752 11.15 10.08 2.42
C LYS A 752 10.99 11.52 1.93
N GLN A 753 9.78 11.87 1.50
CA GLN A 753 9.41 13.23 1.14
C GLN A 753 8.84 13.94 2.38
N HIS A 754 9.43 15.08 2.77
CA HIS A 754 8.98 15.94 3.87
C HIS A 754 8.40 17.22 3.26
N ASN A 755 7.21 17.62 3.68
CA ASN A 755 6.45 18.70 3.05
C ASN A 755 6.04 19.76 4.08
N VAL A 756 6.26 21.03 3.75
CA VAL A 756 5.72 22.21 4.41
C VAL A 756 4.85 22.95 3.40
N ARG A 757 3.59 23.22 3.75
CA ARG A 757 2.66 24.04 2.96
C ARG A 757 2.08 25.13 3.84
N VAL A 758 2.07 26.36 3.34
CA VAL A 758 1.55 27.54 4.04
C VAL A 758 0.66 28.35 3.12
N SER A 759 -0.39 28.94 3.69
CA SER A 759 -1.31 29.84 3.00
C SER A 759 -1.64 31.00 3.92
N ARG A 760 -1.73 32.21 3.37
CA ARG A 760 -2.26 33.38 4.06
C ARG A 760 -3.25 34.16 3.21
N HIS A 761 -4.00 35.06 3.83
CA HIS A 761 -4.75 36.09 3.10
C HIS A 761 -3.79 37.20 2.64
N LEU A 762 -4.19 37.93 1.61
CA LEU A 762 -3.50 39.18 1.23
C LEU A 762 -3.83 40.27 2.25
N THR A 763 -2.84 41.08 2.58
CA THR A 763 -3.00 42.29 3.40
C THR A 763 -3.62 43.44 2.58
N GLU A 764 -4.01 44.52 3.25
CA GLU A 764 -4.64 45.69 2.61
C GLU A 764 -3.72 46.32 1.54
N ASP A 765 -2.43 46.49 1.83
CA ASP A 765 -1.44 47.09 0.90
C ASP A 765 -1.17 46.19 -0.33
N GLU A 766 -1.27 44.87 -0.18
CA GLU A 766 -1.13 43.90 -1.27
C GLU A 766 -2.37 43.79 -2.15
N TRP A 767 -3.50 44.38 -1.74
CA TRP A 767 -4.76 44.22 -2.46
C TRP A 767 -4.76 44.96 -3.80
N PRO A 768 -5.25 44.36 -4.92
CA PRO A 768 -5.11 44.95 -6.26
C PRO A 768 -5.68 46.36 -6.48
N SER A 769 -6.64 46.79 -5.66
CA SER A 769 -7.15 48.17 -5.68
C SER A 769 -6.11 49.19 -5.20
N ASN A 770 -5.27 48.80 -4.23
CA ASN A 770 -4.12 49.58 -3.74
C ASN A 770 -2.92 49.40 -4.67
N LEU A 771 -2.69 48.20 -5.20
CA LEU A 771 -1.68 47.99 -6.25
C LEU A 771 -1.92 48.91 -7.46
N LYS A 772 -3.18 49.08 -7.87
CA LYS A 772 -3.52 50.01 -8.96
C LYS A 772 -3.17 51.46 -8.63
N LYS A 773 -3.44 51.95 -7.40
CA LYS A 773 -3.15 53.35 -7.02
C LYS A 773 -1.67 53.71 -7.18
N ALA A 774 -0.77 52.81 -6.78
CA ALA A 774 0.68 53.05 -6.94
C ALA A 774 1.15 52.82 -8.39
N ALA A 775 0.60 51.84 -9.13
CA ALA A 775 0.87 51.68 -10.55
C ALA A 775 0.43 52.91 -11.39
N ASP A 776 -0.75 53.48 -11.12
CA ASP A 776 -1.24 54.74 -11.72
C ASP A 776 -0.30 55.92 -11.43
N SER A 777 0.42 55.90 -10.31
CA SER A 777 1.42 56.92 -9.93
C SER A 777 2.79 56.73 -10.61
N GLY A 778 2.91 55.77 -11.54
CA GLY A 778 4.17 55.43 -12.22
C GLY A 778 5.14 54.60 -11.37
N LYS A 779 4.74 54.17 -10.17
CA LYS A 779 5.55 53.31 -9.30
C LYS A 779 5.20 51.85 -9.57
N ARG A 780 6.16 51.09 -10.11
CA ARG A 780 6.08 49.63 -10.09
C ARG A 780 6.13 49.14 -8.64
N ILE A 781 5.27 48.19 -8.32
CA ILE A 781 5.21 47.55 -7.00
C ILE A 781 5.86 46.18 -7.10
N VAL A 782 6.57 45.81 -6.05
CA VAL A 782 7.04 44.45 -5.80
C VAL A 782 6.30 43.99 -4.54
N LEU A 783 5.62 42.85 -4.62
CA LEU A 783 4.98 42.24 -3.45
C LEU A 783 6.06 41.63 -2.55
N ASP A 784 5.87 41.69 -1.22
CA ASP A 784 6.70 40.93 -0.30
C ASP A 784 6.46 39.44 -0.54
N SER A 785 7.53 38.65 -0.55
CA SER A 785 7.49 37.21 -0.73
C SER A 785 7.27 36.45 0.59
N ASP A 786 7.07 37.15 1.70
CA ASP A 786 6.82 36.51 3.00
C ASP A 786 5.46 35.80 3.04
N VAL A 787 5.48 34.51 3.34
CA VAL A 787 4.31 33.68 3.64
C VAL A 787 4.52 33.02 5.01
N GLY A 788 4.92 33.81 6.01
CA GLY A 788 5.23 33.37 7.37
C GLY A 788 6.60 32.68 7.45
N PRO A 789 6.68 31.34 7.59
CA PRO A 789 7.97 30.66 7.67
C PRO A 789 8.71 30.56 6.33
N ILE A 790 8.12 30.90 5.18
CA ILE A 790 8.77 30.81 3.85
C ILE A 790 8.86 32.20 3.20
N ARG A 791 10.04 32.54 2.65
CA ARG A 791 10.28 33.79 1.89
C ARG A 791 11.29 33.58 0.75
N ILE A 792 11.15 34.31 -0.35
CA ILE A 792 12.10 34.33 -1.49
C ILE A 792 12.59 35.78 -1.70
N THR A 793 13.77 36.10 -1.20
CA THR A 793 14.35 37.45 -1.29
C THR A 793 15.25 37.56 -2.52
N ILE A 794 14.83 38.29 -3.55
CA ILE A 794 15.71 38.63 -4.68
C ILE A 794 16.68 39.74 -4.23
N GLN A 795 17.99 39.52 -4.37
CA GLN A 795 19.00 40.58 -4.22
C GLN A 795 19.29 41.25 -5.57
N GLU A 796 19.51 40.44 -6.61
CA GLU A 796 19.81 40.89 -7.97
C GLU A 796 18.92 40.14 -8.96
N PRO A 797 17.91 40.80 -9.57
CA PRO A 797 16.96 40.12 -10.45
C PRO A 797 17.64 39.36 -11.59
N LEU A 798 17.21 38.12 -11.78
CA LEU A 798 17.77 37.09 -12.63
C LEU A 798 19.17 36.53 -12.29
N GLN A 799 19.87 37.13 -11.33
CA GLN A 799 21.26 36.77 -10.98
C GLN A 799 21.36 36.06 -9.62
N THR A 800 20.83 36.66 -8.54
CA THR A 800 20.93 36.12 -7.17
C THR A 800 19.64 36.34 -6.36
N ALA A 801 19.15 35.27 -5.73
CA ALA A 801 18.04 35.31 -4.77
C ALA A 801 18.29 34.32 -3.61
N THR A 802 17.68 34.53 -2.43
CA THR A 802 17.72 33.60 -1.29
C THR A 802 16.33 33.06 -0.95
N LEU A 803 16.21 31.74 -0.86
CA LEU A 803 15.07 31.03 -0.27
C LEU A 803 15.34 30.81 1.23
N GLU A 804 14.46 31.33 2.08
CA GLU A 804 14.47 31.05 3.52
C GLU A 804 13.23 30.24 3.92
N VAL A 805 13.43 29.17 4.71
CA VAL A 805 12.40 28.32 5.30
C VAL A 805 12.67 28.17 6.80
N ARG A 806 11.70 28.46 7.65
CA ARG A 806 11.84 28.52 9.12
C ARG A 806 10.74 27.73 9.83
N VAL A 807 10.77 26.40 9.78
CA VAL A 807 9.86 25.53 10.56
C VAL A 807 10.66 24.59 11.48
N PRO A 808 11.00 25.05 12.70
CA PRO A 808 11.84 24.33 13.66
C PRO A 808 11.47 22.86 13.87
N GLY A 809 12.45 21.97 13.68
CA GLY A 809 12.26 20.53 13.86
C GLY A 809 11.35 19.86 12.83
N LYS A 810 11.08 20.52 11.69
CA LYS A 810 10.40 19.95 10.51
C LYS A 810 11.24 20.13 9.26
N ALA A 811 11.38 21.37 8.82
CA ALA A 811 12.21 21.76 7.69
C ALA A 811 12.66 23.20 7.90
N GLU A 812 13.97 23.40 7.91
CA GLU A 812 14.62 24.70 7.99
C GLU A 812 15.62 24.77 6.83
N ALA A 813 15.66 25.88 6.10
CA ALA A 813 16.55 26.02 4.96
C ALA A 813 16.96 27.47 4.76
N LYS A 814 18.20 27.68 4.32
CA LYS A 814 18.69 28.98 3.86
C LYS A 814 19.58 28.76 2.65
N LEU A 815 18.99 28.92 1.47
CA LEU A 815 19.58 28.55 0.19
C LEU A 815 19.74 29.78 -0.68
N THR A 816 20.96 30.08 -1.10
CA THR A 816 21.24 31.09 -2.12
C THR A 816 21.17 30.43 -3.49
N MET A 817 20.38 31.00 -4.39
CA MET A 817 20.22 30.62 -5.78
C MET A 817 21.02 31.57 -6.66
N ARG A 818 21.82 31.04 -7.58
CA ARG A 818 22.54 31.81 -8.61
C ARG A 818 22.11 31.38 -10.01
N GLY A 819 21.97 32.34 -10.93
CA GLY A 819 21.68 32.07 -12.33
C GLY A 819 22.89 31.49 -13.06
N ARG A 820 22.81 30.25 -13.58
CA ARG A 820 23.92 29.64 -14.35
C ARG A 820 23.99 30.15 -15.79
N TYR A 821 22.83 30.41 -16.39
CA TYR A 821 22.66 30.81 -17.79
C TYR A 821 21.49 31.80 -17.95
N GLU A 822 21.38 32.44 -19.12
CA GLU A 822 20.29 33.37 -19.45
C GLU A 822 18.89 32.72 -19.36
N PRO A 823 17.87 33.42 -18.85
CA PRO A 823 16.52 32.87 -18.69
C PRO A 823 15.73 32.90 -20.02
N THR A 824 15.15 31.75 -20.36
CA THR A 824 14.43 31.53 -21.63
C THR A 824 12.93 31.74 -21.44
N MET A 825 12.30 32.68 -22.16
CA MET A 825 10.83 32.71 -22.24
C MET A 825 10.32 31.52 -23.06
N GLU A 826 9.36 30.80 -22.49
CA GLU A 826 8.56 29.81 -23.21
C GLU A 826 7.47 30.52 -24.04
N PRO A 827 6.87 29.86 -25.06
CA PRO A 827 5.80 30.45 -25.86
C PRO A 827 4.60 30.85 -25.00
N PRO A 828 4.02 32.05 -25.20
CA PRO A 828 2.78 32.46 -24.53
C PRO A 828 1.65 31.48 -24.88
N TYR A 829 0.96 30.95 -23.87
CA TYR A 829 -0.06 29.93 -24.05
C TYR A 829 -1.45 30.45 -23.74
N ALA A 830 -2.37 30.34 -24.70
CA ALA A 830 -3.74 30.85 -24.61
C ALA A 830 -4.75 29.87 -25.26
N ASN A 831 -5.24 28.89 -24.50
CA ASN A 831 -6.18 27.85 -24.99
C ASN A 831 -7.17 27.38 -23.90
N ASP A 832 -8.33 26.88 -24.33
CA ASP A 832 -9.33 26.23 -23.47
C ASP A 832 -9.11 24.71 -23.39
N VAL A 833 -8.69 24.23 -22.22
CA VAL A 833 -8.36 22.82 -22.00
C VAL A 833 -9.61 22.02 -21.68
N ARG A 834 -9.89 20.98 -22.47
CA ARG A 834 -11.13 20.18 -22.40
C ARG A 834 -11.40 19.68 -20.97
N GLY A 835 -12.46 20.20 -20.35
CA GLY A 835 -12.92 19.80 -19.02
C GLY A 835 -12.11 20.38 -17.84
N ILE A 836 -11.19 21.31 -18.10
CA ILE A 836 -10.42 22.05 -17.08
C ILE A 836 -10.68 23.56 -17.19
N GLY A 837 -10.70 24.12 -18.40
CA GLY A 837 -11.00 25.53 -18.69
C GLY A 837 -9.84 26.30 -19.34
N MET A 838 -10.03 27.61 -19.49
CA MET A 838 -9.10 28.52 -20.16
C MET A 838 -7.81 28.74 -19.35
N PHE A 839 -6.68 28.57 -20.02
CA PHE A 839 -5.35 28.99 -19.59
C PHE A 839 -4.88 30.15 -20.49
N GLU A 840 -4.30 31.18 -19.89
CA GLU A 840 -3.73 32.35 -20.57
C GLU A 840 -2.50 32.80 -19.77
N TYR A 841 -1.29 32.31 -20.10
CA TYR A 841 -0.09 32.59 -19.31
C TYR A 841 1.19 32.84 -20.14
N ASP A 842 2.07 33.66 -19.58
CA ASP A 842 3.48 33.78 -19.94
C ASP A 842 4.33 32.98 -18.94
N ARG A 843 5.53 32.56 -19.39
CA ARG A 843 6.44 31.72 -18.58
C ARG A 843 7.90 31.88 -18.98
N PHE A 844 8.82 31.81 -18.02
CA PHE A 844 10.24 31.56 -18.28
C PHE A 844 10.80 30.42 -17.43
N THR A 845 11.82 29.75 -18.00
CA THR A 845 12.65 28.76 -17.32
C THR A 845 14.12 29.21 -17.36
N GLN A 846 14.83 29.10 -16.23
CA GLN A 846 16.27 29.31 -16.12
C GLN A 846 16.92 28.15 -15.34
N LEU A 847 18.12 27.76 -15.75
CA LEU A 847 18.96 26.84 -14.99
C LEU A 847 19.73 27.61 -13.90
N VAL A 848 19.77 27.06 -12.69
CA VAL A 848 20.35 27.70 -11.50
C VAL A 848 21.26 26.73 -10.74
N GLU A 849 22.12 27.29 -9.89
CA GLU A 849 22.92 26.56 -8.90
C GLU A 849 22.57 27.05 -7.49
N TRP A 850 22.91 26.24 -6.50
CA TRP A 850 22.56 26.47 -5.10
C TRP A 850 23.79 26.44 -4.18
N GLU A 851 23.69 27.20 -3.09
CA GLU A 851 24.67 27.27 -1.99
C GLU A 851 23.91 27.38 -0.66
N GLY A 852 24.42 26.77 0.42
CA GLY A 852 23.83 26.82 1.76
C GLY A 852 23.28 25.48 2.26
N THR A 853 22.30 25.53 3.18
CA THR A 853 21.96 24.38 4.04
C THR A 853 20.46 24.13 4.13
N ILE A 854 20.08 22.84 4.15
CA ILE A 854 18.76 22.32 4.55
C ILE A 854 18.92 21.46 5.82
N LEU A 855 18.07 21.68 6.82
CA LEU A 855 17.94 20.86 8.04
C LEU A 855 16.55 20.23 8.09
N VAL A 856 16.49 18.89 8.18
CA VAL A 856 15.24 18.11 8.07
C VAL A 856 14.99 17.29 9.34
N ASP A 857 13.74 17.25 9.80
CA ASP A 857 13.27 16.62 11.06
C ASP A 857 14.10 17.03 12.31
N GLY A 858 14.79 18.18 12.24
CA GLY A 858 15.71 18.68 13.27
C GLY A 858 16.97 17.84 13.50
N LYS A 859 17.37 17.01 12.52
CA LYS A 859 18.46 16.02 12.67
C LYS A 859 19.36 15.86 11.45
N THR A 860 18.80 15.90 10.24
CA THR A 860 19.57 15.67 9.01
C THR A 860 19.93 17.00 8.39
N GLU A 861 21.17 17.43 8.57
CA GLU A 861 21.73 18.62 7.93
C GLU A 861 22.36 18.22 6.58
N ILE A 862 22.08 19.02 5.54
CA ILE A 862 22.45 18.76 4.14
C ILE A 862 22.97 20.08 3.57
N SER A 863 24.22 20.12 3.12
CA SER A 863 24.73 21.20 2.26
C SER A 863 24.19 21.01 0.84
N THR A 864 23.79 22.13 0.22
CA THR A 864 23.39 22.19 -1.20
C THR A 864 24.50 22.77 -2.08
N ASP A 865 25.72 22.91 -1.58
CA ASP A 865 26.80 23.60 -2.30
C ASP A 865 27.17 22.84 -3.58
N GLY A 866 27.05 23.51 -4.73
CA GLY A 866 27.28 22.90 -6.05
C GLY A 866 26.11 22.05 -6.57
N TRP A 867 24.96 22.03 -5.88
CA TRP A 867 23.72 21.47 -6.44
C TRP A 867 23.24 22.32 -7.61
N TRP A 868 22.63 21.67 -8.60
CA TRP A 868 21.97 22.36 -9.69
C TRP A 868 20.46 22.36 -9.51
N GLY A 869 19.77 23.16 -10.30
CA GLY A 869 18.34 23.32 -10.17
C GLY A 869 17.71 24.11 -11.29
N THR A 870 16.43 24.39 -11.11
CA THR A 870 15.62 25.12 -12.09
C THR A 870 14.81 26.19 -11.39
N ARG A 871 14.76 27.36 -12.02
CA ARG A 871 13.85 28.43 -11.69
C ARG A 871 12.80 28.57 -12.77
N ASP A 872 11.56 28.32 -12.38
CA ASP A 872 10.33 28.57 -13.14
C ASP A 872 9.67 29.86 -12.64
N ARG A 873 9.20 30.65 -13.59
CA ARG A 873 8.37 31.82 -13.34
C ARG A 873 7.20 31.81 -14.29
N SER A 874 5.97 31.92 -13.79
CA SER A 874 4.79 32.07 -14.64
C SER A 874 3.73 32.98 -14.02
N TRP A 875 3.00 33.68 -14.89
CA TRP A 875 1.97 34.64 -14.53
C TRP A 875 0.87 34.69 -15.60
N GLY A 876 -0.33 35.11 -15.21
CA GLY A 876 -1.50 35.19 -16.10
C GLY A 876 -2.75 34.60 -15.44
N CYS A 877 -3.54 33.85 -16.20
CA CYS A 877 -4.74 33.15 -15.74
C CYS A 877 -4.58 31.63 -15.93
N ARG A 878 -4.98 30.83 -14.92
CA ARG A 878 -5.14 29.37 -15.05
C ARG A 878 -6.25 28.85 -14.14
N PRO A 879 -7.00 27.79 -14.48
CA PRO A 879 -8.12 27.33 -13.66
C PRO A 879 -7.65 26.63 -12.37
N HIS A 880 -8.02 27.15 -11.19
CA HIS A 880 -7.77 26.49 -9.88
C HIS A 880 -9.02 25.74 -9.42
N GLY A 881 -9.54 24.85 -10.25
CA GLY A 881 -10.83 24.16 -10.01
C GLY A 881 -10.90 23.39 -8.69
N GLN A 882 -9.76 22.98 -8.11
CA GLN A 882 -9.70 22.37 -6.77
C GLN A 882 -9.87 23.40 -5.65
N ALA A 883 -9.28 24.60 -5.78
CA ALA A 883 -9.46 25.67 -4.80
C ALA A 883 -10.92 26.13 -4.75
N ASP A 884 -11.61 26.11 -5.89
CA ASP A 884 -13.00 26.55 -6.03
C ASP A 884 -14.03 25.52 -5.55
N GLN A 885 -13.62 24.26 -5.37
CA GLN A 885 -14.43 23.29 -4.64
C GLN A 885 -14.32 23.46 -3.12
N GLY A 886 -13.15 23.89 -2.62
CA GLY A 886 -12.83 24.08 -1.22
C GLY A 886 -12.36 22.80 -0.51
N PRO A 887 -11.56 22.91 0.58
CA PRO A 887 -10.91 21.79 1.27
C PRO A 887 -11.82 20.59 1.55
N GLU A 888 -12.97 20.82 2.18
CA GLU A 888 -13.91 19.76 2.55
C GLU A 888 -14.40 18.92 1.36
N LYS A 889 -14.61 19.54 0.19
CA LYS A 889 -15.09 18.81 -0.99
C LYS A 889 -13.96 18.04 -1.66
N ASN A 890 -12.75 18.59 -1.67
CA ASN A 890 -11.57 17.89 -2.19
C ASN A 890 -11.28 16.63 -1.35
N VAL A 891 -11.27 16.75 -0.01
CA VAL A 891 -11.13 15.59 0.90
C VAL A 891 -12.19 14.52 0.60
N LYS A 892 -13.47 14.91 0.52
CA LYS A 892 -14.57 13.97 0.25
C LYS A 892 -14.49 13.34 -1.13
N ARG A 893 -14.05 14.09 -2.15
CA ARG A 893 -13.82 13.59 -3.53
C ARG A 893 -12.64 12.62 -3.59
N ASN A 894 -11.50 12.99 -3.02
CA ASN A 894 -10.28 12.21 -3.11
C ASN A 894 -10.39 10.93 -2.26
N ALA A 895 -10.98 10.99 -1.06
CA ALA A 895 -11.30 9.79 -0.27
C ALA A 895 -12.29 8.83 -0.98
N PHE A 896 -13.24 9.36 -1.76
CA PHE A 896 -14.13 8.55 -2.60
C PHE A 896 -13.38 7.88 -3.77
N LEU A 897 -12.48 8.63 -4.43
CA LEU A 897 -11.66 8.14 -5.55
C LEU A 897 -10.44 7.30 -5.13
N ALA A 898 -10.07 7.26 -3.84
CA ALA A 898 -8.99 6.41 -3.34
C ALA A 898 -9.33 4.92 -3.45
N ASN A 899 -10.60 4.55 -3.34
CA ASN A 899 -11.04 3.17 -3.45
C ASN A 899 -10.95 2.66 -4.90
N ARG A 900 -10.18 1.57 -5.12
CA ARG A 900 -10.00 0.94 -6.45
C ARG A 900 -11.33 0.56 -7.10
N THR A 901 -12.22 -0.14 -6.40
CA THR A 901 -13.53 -0.56 -6.91
C THR A 901 -14.43 0.65 -7.23
N THR A 902 -14.30 1.75 -6.49
CA THR A 902 -14.98 3.01 -6.85
C THR A 902 -14.41 3.61 -8.13
N ARG A 903 -13.07 3.63 -8.32
CA ARG A 903 -12.44 4.05 -9.59
C ARG A 903 -12.93 3.21 -10.78
N GLU A 904 -12.90 1.89 -10.64
CA GLU A 904 -13.37 0.94 -11.65
C GLU A 904 -14.86 1.16 -12.00
N PHE A 905 -15.73 1.30 -11.00
CA PHE A 905 -17.16 1.59 -11.20
C PHE A 905 -17.40 2.95 -11.86
N VAL A 906 -16.69 4.00 -11.43
CA VAL A 906 -16.80 5.35 -12.01
C VAL A 906 -16.32 5.36 -13.46
N ASN A 907 -15.20 4.71 -13.77
CA ASN A 907 -14.70 4.56 -15.14
C ASN A 907 -15.71 3.82 -16.03
N GLN A 908 -16.30 2.71 -15.57
CA GLN A 908 -17.35 1.99 -16.31
C GLN A 908 -18.62 2.83 -16.50
N ALA A 909 -19.02 3.62 -15.51
CA ALA A 909 -20.18 4.51 -15.60
C ALA A 909 -19.94 5.74 -16.51
N LEU A 910 -18.69 6.22 -16.63
CA LEU A 910 -18.32 7.38 -17.45
C LEU A 910 -17.86 7.02 -18.86
N LEU A 911 -17.54 5.77 -19.16
CA LEU A 911 -17.16 5.28 -20.51
C LEU A 911 -18.12 5.74 -21.64
N PRO A 912 -19.47 5.68 -21.48
CA PRO A 912 -20.42 6.21 -22.48
C PRO A 912 -20.33 7.73 -22.69
N PHE A 913 -19.65 8.45 -21.81
CA PHE A 913 -19.46 9.89 -21.80
C PHE A 913 -17.98 10.29 -21.97
N ALA A 914 -17.14 9.43 -22.58
CA ALA A 914 -15.70 9.67 -22.74
C ALA A 914 -15.34 11.06 -23.31
N HIS A 915 -16.15 11.58 -24.24
CA HIS A 915 -16.03 12.93 -24.82
C HIS A 915 -16.20 14.10 -23.81
N LYS A 916 -16.61 13.81 -22.56
CA LYS A 916 -16.74 14.76 -21.44
C LYS A 916 -15.67 14.56 -20.35
N ILE A 917 -14.80 13.57 -20.51
CA ILE A 917 -13.69 13.34 -19.58
C ILE A 917 -12.65 14.46 -19.76
N PRO A 918 -12.18 15.10 -18.67
CA PRO A 918 -11.11 16.08 -18.75
C PRO A 918 -9.86 15.49 -19.41
N GLN A 919 -9.24 16.20 -20.33
CA GLN A 919 -8.03 15.76 -21.02
C GLN A 919 -6.94 16.82 -20.86
N PHE A 920 -5.80 16.39 -20.31
CA PHE A 920 -4.61 17.21 -20.15
C PHE A 920 -3.40 16.29 -20.18
N TYR A 921 -2.50 16.53 -21.14
CA TYR A 921 -1.22 15.86 -21.23
C TYR A 921 -0.14 16.91 -21.04
N TRP A 922 0.71 16.75 -20.04
CA TRP A 922 1.81 17.65 -19.73
C TRP A 922 3.09 16.87 -19.44
N PHE A 923 4.15 17.23 -20.14
CA PHE A 923 5.52 16.80 -19.89
C PHE A 923 6.44 18.02 -19.95
N TRP A 924 7.20 18.30 -18.89
CA TRP A 924 8.17 19.40 -18.81
C TRP A 924 9.43 18.93 -18.10
N THR A 925 10.60 19.16 -18.68
CA THR A 925 11.87 18.65 -18.16
C THR A 925 13.01 19.65 -18.41
N PRO A 926 13.52 20.29 -17.34
CA PRO A 926 14.82 20.94 -17.32
C PRO A 926 15.91 19.91 -17.01
N ILE A 927 17.01 19.93 -17.74
CA ILE A 927 18.16 19.02 -17.59
C ILE A 927 19.40 19.88 -17.35
N ASN A 928 20.02 19.78 -16.17
CA ASN A 928 21.30 20.44 -15.89
C ASN A 928 22.46 19.49 -16.18
N VAL A 929 23.51 19.98 -16.85
CA VAL A 929 24.80 19.30 -17.04
C VAL A 929 25.95 20.22 -16.55
N PRO A 930 27.21 19.76 -16.45
CA PRO A 930 28.30 20.57 -15.90
C PRO A 930 28.54 21.92 -16.61
N ASN A 931 28.52 21.94 -17.94
CA ASN A 931 28.87 23.12 -18.76
C ASN A 931 27.65 23.77 -19.45
N GLY A 932 26.43 23.35 -19.12
CA GLY A 932 25.24 23.81 -19.80
C GLY A 932 23.97 23.12 -19.31
N GLY A 933 23.01 22.95 -20.21
CA GLY A 933 21.85 22.12 -20.00
C GLY A 933 20.83 22.24 -21.13
N PHE A 934 19.64 21.71 -20.88
CA PHE A 934 18.55 21.67 -21.85
C PHE A 934 17.22 21.96 -21.15
N THR A 935 16.24 22.45 -21.89
CA THR A 935 14.83 22.33 -21.50
C THR A 935 14.04 21.72 -22.64
N TYR A 936 13.01 20.95 -22.29
CA TYR A 936 12.00 20.48 -23.22
C TYR A 936 10.64 20.48 -22.54
N HIS A 937 9.59 20.83 -23.28
CA HIS A 937 8.23 20.56 -22.85
C HIS A 937 7.30 20.24 -24.02
N SER A 938 6.24 19.50 -23.72
CA SER A 938 5.17 19.17 -24.66
C SER A 938 3.84 19.07 -23.92
N GLN A 939 2.87 19.85 -24.38
CA GLN A 939 1.47 19.73 -24.01
C GLN A 939 0.69 19.20 -25.21
N GLN A 940 -0.08 18.12 -25.05
CA GLN A 940 -0.68 17.39 -26.17
C GLN A 940 -2.20 17.18 -26.03
N LYS A 941 -2.86 17.12 -27.19
CA LYS A 941 -4.27 16.73 -27.35
C LYS A 941 -4.42 15.21 -27.30
N GLU A 942 -5.65 14.72 -27.13
CA GLU A 942 -5.99 13.29 -27.09
C GLU A 942 -5.36 12.45 -28.22
N ASP A 943 -5.09 13.01 -29.39
CA ASP A 943 -4.50 12.33 -30.55
C ASP A 943 -2.97 12.44 -30.67
N GLY A 944 -2.28 13.12 -29.75
CA GLY A 944 -0.84 13.38 -29.82
C GLY A 944 -0.46 14.65 -30.58
N THR A 945 -1.43 15.44 -31.05
CA THR A 945 -1.14 16.78 -31.60
C THR A 945 -0.60 17.68 -30.50
N VAL A 946 0.61 18.21 -30.68
CA VAL A 946 1.21 19.19 -29.77
C VAL A 946 0.40 20.49 -29.85
N GLU A 947 -0.05 20.99 -28.70
CA GLU A 947 -0.77 22.26 -28.56
C GLU A 947 0.12 23.37 -28.00
N ASN A 948 1.09 23.00 -27.15
CA ASN A 948 2.20 23.86 -26.75
C ASN A 948 3.48 23.03 -26.63
N GLY A 949 4.62 23.64 -26.90
CA GLY A 949 5.91 22.97 -26.83
C GLY A 949 7.06 23.94 -27.03
N ALA A 950 8.19 23.65 -26.38
CA ALA A 950 9.45 24.35 -26.59
C ALA A 950 10.63 23.44 -26.31
N ALA A 951 11.78 23.79 -26.88
CA ALA A 951 13.06 23.16 -26.60
C ALA A 951 14.18 24.21 -26.61
N HIS A 952 15.14 24.10 -25.69
CA HIS A 952 16.28 25.01 -25.62
C HIS A 952 17.57 24.32 -25.18
N VAL A 953 18.71 24.90 -25.56
CA VAL A 953 20.07 24.48 -25.19
C VAL A 953 20.73 25.65 -24.46
N PHE A 954 21.19 25.42 -23.24
CA PHE A 954 21.84 26.42 -22.39
C PHE A 954 23.34 26.16 -22.34
N GLY A 955 24.17 27.21 -22.44
CA GLY A 955 25.62 27.10 -22.35
C GLY A 955 26.24 26.20 -23.42
N ASP A 956 27.34 25.53 -23.06
CA ASP A 956 28.09 24.63 -23.92
C ASP A 956 28.07 23.19 -23.35
N PRO A 957 26.91 22.49 -23.40
CA PRO A 957 26.70 21.26 -22.63
C PRO A 957 27.63 20.10 -23.01
N PHE A 958 28.16 20.11 -24.24
CA PHE A 958 29.15 19.14 -24.74
C PHE A 958 30.58 19.71 -24.86
N GLY A 959 30.82 20.94 -24.39
CA GLY A 959 32.09 21.65 -24.54
C GLY A 959 32.09 22.72 -25.63
N PRO A 960 32.99 23.73 -25.54
CA PRO A 960 33.08 24.83 -26.50
C PRO A 960 33.56 24.41 -27.90
N GLU A 961 34.23 23.27 -28.04
CA GLU A 961 34.62 22.68 -29.33
C GLU A 961 33.44 22.22 -30.20
N HIS A 962 32.25 22.10 -29.59
CA HIS A 962 30.99 21.78 -30.27
C HIS A 962 30.02 22.98 -30.31
N ALA A 963 30.45 24.15 -29.84
CA ALA A 963 29.71 25.40 -29.96
C ALA A 963 29.85 26.03 -31.38
N PRO A 964 28.92 26.90 -31.81
CA PRO A 964 27.64 27.21 -31.17
C PRO A 964 26.59 26.12 -31.43
N TYR A 965 25.60 25.99 -30.54
CA TYR A 965 24.49 25.03 -30.68
C TYR A 965 23.29 25.59 -31.46
N GLY A 966 23.24 26.92 -31.65
CA GLY A 966 22.20 27.59 -32.44
C GLY A 966 20.81 27.50 -31.81
N LYS A 967 19.78 27.45 -32.67
CA LYS A 967 18.40 27.18 -32.26
C LYS A 967 18.09 25.70 -32.40
N VAL A 968 17.13 25.21 -31.60
CA VAL A 968 16.45 23.94 -31.89
C VAL A 968 15.37 24.23 -32.96
N GLU A 969 15.43 23.54 -34.09
CA GLU A 969 14.42 23.63 -35.16
C GLU A 969 13.26 22.66 -34.94
N ALA A 970 13.53 21.46 -34.42
CA ALA A 970 12.49 20.48 -34.12
C ALA A 970 12.84 19.69 -32.86
N ALA A 971 11.83 19.34 -32.06
CA ALA A 971 12.02 18.46 -30.92
C ALA A 971 10.81 17.53 -30.72
N GLY A 972 11.08 16.31 -30.28
CA GLY A 972 10.09 15.27 -30.02
C GLY A 972 10.55 14.38 -28.87
N HIS A 973 9.63 13.56 -28.34
CA HIS A 973 9.93 12.61 -27.28
C HIS A 973 9.22 11.27 -27.53
N SER A 974 9.65 10.25 -26.81
CA SER A 974 8.82 9.08 -26.53
C SER A 974 8.99 8.64 -25.08
N LEU A 975 7.91 8.09 -24.52
CA LEU A 975 7.74 7.76 -23.11
C LEU A 975 7.14 6.36 -23.00
N GLU A 976 7.90 5.44 -22.43
CA GLU A 976 7.36 4.13 -22.05
C GLU A 976 6.80 4.25 -20.62
N TYR A 977 5.52 3.99 -20.41
CA TYR A 977 4.91 4.07 -19.08
C TYR A 977 5.11 2.81 -18.24
N GLN A 978 5.02 2.95 -16.92
CA GLN A 978 5.09 1.81 -16.00
C GLN A 978 3.90 0.85 -16.20
N SER A 979 4.19 -0.46 -16.19
CA SER A 979 3.21 -1.54 -16.44
C SER A 979 2.16 -1.74 -15.34
N ASN A 980 2.19 -0.92 -14.30
CA ASN A 980 1.23 -0.86 -13.19
C ASN A 980 0.10 0.17 -13.44
N GLY A 981 -0.01 0.71 -14.67
CA GLY A 981 -1.06 1.66 -15.06
C GLY A 981 -0.84 3.10 -14.58
N THR A 982 0.17 3.37 -13.75
CA THR A 982 0.31 4.59 -12.94
C THR A 982 0.52 5.90 -13.72
N ARG A 983 0.61 5.86 -15.05
CA ARG A 983 0.86 7.00 -15.95
C ARG A 983 2.15 7.79 -15.67
N HIS A 984 3.09 7.20 -14.93
CA HIS A 984 4.46 7.68 -14.78
C HIS A 984 5.38 6.91 -15.74
N PHE A 985 6.39 7.55 -16.32
CA PHE A 985 7.32 6.89 -17.22
C PHE A 985 8.27 5.92 -16.50
N ARG A 986 8.65 4.87 -17.23
CA ARG A 986 9.71 3.91 -16.92
C ARG A 986 11.02 4.32 -17.56
N THR A 987 10.96 4.85 -18.78
CA THR A 987 12.06 5.51 -19.48
C THR A 987 11.50 6.58 -20.42
N CYS A 988 12.30 7.61 -20.69
CA CYS A 988 12.02 8.67 -21.65
C CYS A 988 13.21 8.79 -22.61
N THR A 989 12.93 9.12 -23.87
CA THR A 989 13.94 9.58 -24.83
C THR A 989 13.43 10.83 -25.53
N ILE A 990 14.22 11.90 -25.52
CA ILE A 990 13.96 13.15 -26.22
C ILE A 990 14.95 13.27 -27.37
N ILE A 991 14.49 13.76 -28.50
CA ILE A 991 15.31 14.08 -29.67
C ILE A 991 15.10 15.56 -29.98
N MET A 992 16.21 16.30 -30.14
CA MET A 992 16.24 17.70 -30.59
C MET A 992 17.11 17.79 -31.85
N VAL A 993 16.67 18.56 -32.84
CA VAL A 993 17.43 18.86 -34.06
C VAL A 993 17.83 20.33 -34.02
N LEU A 994 19.14 20.58 -34.13
CA LEU A 994 19.75 21.91 -34.12
C LEU A 994 19.72 22.54 -35.52
N GLN A 995 19.84 23.86 -35.60
CA GLN A 995 19.71 24.64 -36.84
C GLN A 995 20.78 24.37 -37.93
N ASP A 996 21.84 23.62 -37.61
CA ASP A 996 22.83 23.13 -38.59
C ASP A 996 22.56 21.68 -39.05
N GLY A 997 21.53 21.05 -38.49
CA GLY A 997 21.12 19.67 -38.71
C GLY A 997 21.69 18.66 -37.71
N ARG A 998 22.60 19.03 -36.80
CA ARG A 998 23.07 18.13 -35.73
C ARG A 998 21.90 17.75 -34.81
N ARG A 999 21.99 16.55 -34.23
CA ARG A 999 20.95 16.00 -33.33
C ARG A 999 21.48 15.89 -31.91
N VAL A 1000 20.66 16.29 -30.93
CA VAL A 1000 20.85 15.93 -29.53
C VAL A 1000 19.83 14.86 -29.15
N THR A 1001 20.28 13.78 -28.52
CA THR A 1001 19.42 12.75 -27.92
C THR A 1001 19.63 12.77 -26.41
N VAL A 1002 18.53 12.76 -25.64
CA VAL A 1002 18.56 12.72 -24.17
C VAL A 1002 17.74 11.53 -23.69
N THR A 1003 18.37 10.62 -22.94
CA THR A 1003 17.73 9.41 -22.40
C THR A 1003 17.73 9.46 -20.87
N PHE A 1004 16.58 9.12 -20.27
CA PHE A 1004 16.31 9.28 -18.85
C PHE A 1004 16.23 7.94 -18.12
N GLU A 1005 16.93 7.83 -16.98
CA GLU A 1005 16.81 6.75 -16.01
C GLU A 1005 16.22 7.30 -14.68
N PRO A 1006 14.96 7.00 -14.34
CA PRO A 1006 14.34 7.41 -13.07
C PRO A 1006 15.02 6.81 -11.84
N VAL A 1007 15.41 7.67 -10.92
CA VAL A 1007 15.97 7.35 -9.60
C VAL A 1007 14.85 7.26 -8.57
N GLN A 1008 14.04 8.31 -8.41
CA GLN A 1008 12.96 8.39 -7.41
C GLN A 1008 11.90 9.44 -7.76
N PRO A 1009 10.63 9.27 -7.34
CA PRO A 1009 9.57 10.25 -7.58
C PRO A 1009 9.57 11.37 -6.54
N PHE A 1010 9.42 12.61 -7.00
CA PHE A 1010 8.94 13.74 -6.20
C PHE A 1010 7.45 13.99 -6.52
N PHE A 1011 6.58 13.86 -5.53
CA PHE A 1011 5.14 14.07 -5.73
C PHE A 1011 4.77 15.53 -5.54
N MET A 1012 4.17 16.13 -6.56
CA MET A 1012 3.90 17.57 -6.64
C MET A 1012 2.83 18.03 -5.63
N SER A 1013 2.10 17.10 -5.00
CA SER A 1013 1.26 17.39 -3.83
C SER A 1013 2.03 17.79 -2.58
N GLY A 1014 3.34 17.55 -2.50
CA GLY A 1014 4.21 18.15 -1.48
C GLY A 1014 4.14 19.68 -1.48
N ILE A 1015 4.12 20.26 -2.67
CA ILE A 1015 4.08 21.71 -2.92
C ILE A 1015 2.70 22.23 -3.35
N GLY A 1016 1.64 21.44 -3.13
CA GLY A 1016 0.24 21.87 -3.29
C GLY A 1016 -0.46 21.50 -4.60
N TYR A 1017 0.15 20.79 -5.55
CA TYR A 1017 -0.59 20.30 -6.72
C TYR A 1017 -1.47 19.10 -6.37
N SER A 1018 -2.75 19.15 -6.69
CA SER A 1018 -3.75 18.11 -6.38
C SER A 1018 -3.99 17.78 -4.90
N HIS A 1019 -3.39 18.56 -3.98
CA HIS A 1019 -3.56 18.37 -2.55
C HIS A 1019 -5.01 18.60 -2.09
N ASP A 1020 -5.48 17.84 -1.11
CA ASP A 1020 -6.88 17.89 -0.64
C ASP A 1020 -7.21 19.24 0.04
N THR A 1021 -6.50 19.56 1.12
CA THR A 1021 -6.76 20.73 2.00
C THR A 1021 -5.99 21.98 1.62
N MET A 1022 -4.71 21.84 1.23
CA MET A 1022 -3.79 22.91 0.84
C MET A 1022 -3.47 22.98 -0.69
N PRO A 1023 -4.43 22.86 -1.64
CA PRO A 1023 -4.11 23.08 -3.04
C PRO A 1023 -3.93 24.57 -3.38
N HIS A 1024 -3.13 24.86 -4.39
CA HIS A 1024 -2.79 26.22 -4.80
C HIS A 1024 -4.02 27.15 -4.98
N GLY A 1025 -3.96 28.33 -4.36
CA GLY A 1025 -4.97 29.37 -4.44
C GLY A 1025 -6.20 29.18 -3.54
N VAL A 1026 -6.18 28.25 -2.58
CA VAL A 1026 -7.27 28.15 -1.57
C VAL A 1026 -7.23 29.32 -0.60
N ARG A 1027 -8.31 30.09 -0.57
CA ARG A 1027 -8.59 31.00 0.54
C ARG A 1027 -9.13 30.19 1.72
N HIS A 1028 -8.34 30.06 2.79
CA HIS A 1028 -8.76 29.38 4.01
C HIS A 1028 -9.67 30.27 4.88
N PRO A 1029 -10.49 29.69 5.79
CA PRO A 1029 -11.26 30.48 6.77
C PRO A 1029 -10.39 31.23 7.79
N GLN A 1030 -9.15 30.78 8.00
CA GLN A 1030 -8.15 31.42 8.85
C GLN A 1030 -7.22 32.32 8.01
N ASP A 1031 -6.76 33.42 8.61
CA ASP A 1031 -5.88 34.39 7.94
C ASP A 1031 -4.49 33.82 7.60
N PHE A 1032 -4.05 32.80 8.35
CA PHE A 1032 -2.85 32.00 8.12
C PHE A 1032 -3.11 30.52 8.45
N VAL A 1033 -2.61 29.62 7.60
CA VAL A 1033 -2.66 28.16 7.79
C VAL A 1033 -1.30 27.56 7.42
N MET A 1034 -0.81 26.64 8.25
CA MET A 1034 0.36 25.80 7.97
C MET A 1034 0.01 24.33 8.12
N GLN A 1035 0.42 23.51 7.16
CA GLN A 1035 0.37 22.04 7.23
C GLN A 1035 1.78 21.47 7.00
N CYS A 1036 2.19 20.54 7.85
CA CYS A 1036 3.44 19.79 7.70
C CYS A 1036 3.14 18.29 7.74
N ASP A 1037 3.66 17.53 6.79
CA ASP A 1037 3.53 16.07 6.71
C ASP A 1037 4.76 15.45 6.03
N SER A 1038 4.86 14.12 6.08
CA SER A 1038 5.91 13.39 5.39
C SER A 1038 5.48 11.95 5.10
N PHE A 1039 5.92 11.40 3.97
CA PHE A 1039 5.65 10.02 3.57
C PHE A 1039 6.85 9.43 2.82
N ARG A 1040 7.03 8.10 2.82
CA ARG A 1040 8.02 7.47 1.93
C ARG A 1040 7.54 7.57 0.49
N SER A 1041 8.43 7.86 -0.46
CA SER A 1041 8.10 8.07 -1.88
C SER A 1041 7.89 6.76 -2.66
N GLU A 1042 8.36 5.64 -2.11
CA GLU A 1042 8.12 4.26 -2.61
C GLU A 1042 6.72 3.70 -2.28
N MET A 1043 6.14 4.07 -1.13
CA MET A 1043 4.89 3.51 -0.59
C MET A 1043 3.54 4.01 -1.17
N PRO A 1044 3.39 5.22 -1.78
CA PRO A 1044 2.06 5.73 -2.08
C PRO A 1044 1.43 5.08 -3.32
N ASP A 1045 0.11 4.91 -3.31
CA ASP A 1045 -0.62 4.57 -4.54
C ASP A 1045 -0.43 5.70 -5.57
N ARG A 1046 0.40 5.46 -6.58
CA ARG A 1046 0.68 6.42 -7.67
C ARG A 1046 -0.57 6.73 -8.52
N LEU A 1047 -1.60 5.88 -8.53
CA LEU A 1047 -2.91 6.15 -9.15
C LEU A 1047 -3.84 7.00 -8.26
N HIS A 1048 -3.41 7.40 -7.05
CA HIS A 1048 -4.18 8.27 -6.17
C HIS A 1048 -4.08 9.74 -6.62
N GLY A 1049 -5.13 10.54 -6.39
CA GLY A 1049 -5.21 11.94 -6.83
C GLY A 1049 -4.02 12.83 -6.42
N LEU A 1050 -3.42 12.53 -5.26
CA LEU A 1050 -2.24 13.24 -4.72
C LEU A 1050 -0.92 12.92 -5.45
N HIS A 1051 -0.86 11.86 -6.26
CA HIS A 1051 0.41 11.26 -6.69
C HIS A 1051 0.62 11.21 -8.21
N ILE A 1052 -0.45 11.41 -9.00
CA ILE A 1052 -0.42 11.39 -10.48
C ILE A 1052 0.41 12.55 -11.07
N HIS A 1053 0.55 13.67 -10.35
CA HIS A 1053 1.43 14.78 -10.73
C HIS A 1053 2.77 14.61 -10.03
N VAL A 1054 3.81 14.34 -10.81
CA VAL A 1054 5.14 13.92 -10.32
C VAL A 1054 6.23 14.67 -11.08
N GLN A 1055 7.38 14.91 -10.44
CA GLN A 1055 8.67 15.04 -11.10
C GLN A 1055 9.48 13.77 -10.80
N GLU A 1056 9.72 12.93 -11.81
CA GLU A 1056 10.60 11.76 -11.64
C GLU A 1056 12.05 12.25 -11.73
N ILE A 1057 12.75 12.25 -10.59
CA ILE A 1057 14.15 12.64 -10.50
C ILE A 1057 14.95 11.59 -11.26
N SER A 1058 15.64 12.03 -12.31
CA SER A 1058 16.20 11.15 -13.34
C SER A 1058 17.64 11.54 -13.66
N ILE A 1059 18.50 10.54 -13.81
CA ILE A 1059 19.80 10.74 -14.48
C ILE A 1059 19.55 10.84 -15.98
N ALA A 1060 20.11 11.86 -16.61
CA ALA A 1060 20.00 12.13 -18.03
C ALA A 1060 21.34 11.87 -18.72
N ARG A 1061 21.37 10.91 -19.65
CA ARG A 1061 22.48 10.76 -20.60
C ARG A 1061 22.14 11.58 -21.84
N CYS A 1062 22.97 12.57 -22.15
CA CYS A 1062 22.81 13.43 -23.31
C CYS A 1062 23.91 13.12 -24.34
N GLU A 1063 23.55 13.06 -25.62
CA GLU A 1063 24.41 12.64 -26.71
C GLU A 1063 24.26 13.60 -27.90
N LEU A 1064 25.37 14.06 -28.46
CA LEU A 1064 25.41 14.91 -29.66
C LEU A 1064 25.80 14.07 -30.88
N TYR A 1065 25.03 14.14 -31.95
CA TYR A 1065 25.23 13.41 -33.20
C TYR A 1065 25.45 14.36 -34.38
N ALA A 1066 26.26 13.93 -35.34
CA ALA A 1066 26.39 14.60 -36.63
C ALA A 1066 25.07 14.58 -37.41
N ARG A 1067 24.90 15.51 -38.35
CA ARG A 1067 23.69 15.68 -39.15
C ARG A 1067 23.27 14.41 -39.90
N ASP A 1068 24.24 13.73 -40.50
CA ASP A 1068 24.01 12.56 -41.35
C ASP A 1068 24.23 11.23 -40.61
N ALA A 1069 24.29 11.25 -39.27
CA ALA A 1069 24.58 10.08 -38.45
C ALA A 1069 23.41 9.09 -38.41
N GLY A 1070 23.66 7.84 -38.80
CA GLY A 1070 22.71 6.74 -38.74
C GLY A 1070 22.58 6.11 -37.35
N PRO A 1071 21.62 5.18 -37.14
CA PRO A 1071 21.31 4.60 -35.82
C PRO A 1071 22.41 3.72 -35.20
N SER A 1072 23.52 3.52 -35.89
CA SER A 1072 24.70 2.74 -35.45
C SER A 1072 25.95 3.60 -35.26
N ASP A 1073 25.91 4.88 -35.62
CA ASP A 1073 27.09 5.75 -35.59
C ASP A 1073 27.33 6.27 -34.17
N ALA A 1074 28.60 6.48 -33.82
CA ALA A 1074 28.95 6.99 -32.51
C ALA A 1074 28.56 8.48 -32.37
N PRO A 1075 28.10 8.93 -31.19
CA PRO A 1075 27.93 10.36 -30.93
C PRO A 1075 29.28 11.09 -31.00
N LEU A 1076 29.24 12.33 -31.48
CA LEU A 1076 30.36 13.28 -31.47
C LEU A 1076 30.83 13.58 -30.04
N ALA A 1077 29.89 13.68 -29.11
CA ALA A 1077 30.14 13.90 -27.69
C ALA A 1077 29.01 13.34 -26.82
N VAL A 1078 29.34 13.03 -25.58
CA VAL A 1078 28.41 12.54 -24.55
C VAL A 1078 28.61 13.36 -23.29
N THR A 1079 27.52 13.79 -22.67
CA THR A 1079 27.53 14.46 -21.37
C THR A 1079 26.45 13.85 -20.47
N TYR A 1080 26.58 14.05 -19.16
CA TYR A 1080 25.66 13.50 -18.16
C TYR A 1080 25.11 14.62 -17.29
N GLY A 1081 23.88 14.44 -16.83
CA GLY A 1081 23.17 15.43 -16.02
C GLY A 1081 22.05 14.83 -15.20
N VAL A 1082 21.32 15.72 -14.53
CA VAL A 1082 20.16 15.38 -13.68
C VAL A 1082 18.96 16.21 -14.13
N SER A 1083 17.76 15.65 -13.98
CA SER A 1083 16.49 16.31 -14.30
C SER A 1083 15.40 15.95 -13.31
N GLY A 1084 14.57 16.94 -12.95
CA GLY A 1084 13.23 16.69 -12.41
C GLY A 1084 12.22 16.63 -13.55
N ALA A 1085 11.97 15.43 -14.09
CA ALA A 1085 11.14 15.27 -15.28
C ALA A 1085 9.64 15.22 -14.91
N GLU A 1086 8.95 16.35 -15.13
CA GLU A 1086 7.57 16.57 -14.73
C GLU A 1086 6.56 15.88 -15.65
N GLN A 1087 5.55 15.26 -15.05
CA GLN A 1087 4.46 14.57 -15.74
C GLN A 1087 3.11 14.87 -15.09
N LEU A 1088 2.10 15.14 -15.91
CA LEU A 1088 0.69 15.05 -15.52
C LEU A 1088 -0.15 14.62 -16.73
N VAL A 1089 -0.72 13.41 -16.69
CA VAL A 1089 -1.52 12.86 -17.80
C VAL A 1089 -2.90 12.41 -17.31
N VAL A 1090 -3.91 13.23 -17.61
CA VAL A 1090 -5.33 13.02 -17.25
C VAL A 1090 -6.15 12.83 -18.51
N GLY A 1091 -7.09 11.87 -18.50
CA GLY A 1091 -7.93 11.56 -19.66
C GLY A 1091 -7.25 10.67 -20.71
N PRO A 1092 -7.91 10.42 -21.85
CA PRO A 1092 -7.38 9.59 -22.92
C PRO A 1092 -6.22 10.27 -23.68
N HIS A 1093 -5.27 9.46 -24.16
CA HIS A 1093 -4.14 9.89 -24.97
C HIS A 1093 -3.67 8.74 -25.88
N LYS A 1094 -3.96 8.82 -27.19
CA LYS A 1094 -3.74 7.75 -28.16
C LYS A 1094 -2.28 7.31 -28.29
N PRO A 1095 -1.26 8.20 -28.35
CA PRO A 1095 0.15 7.79 -28.41
C PRO A 1095 0.60 6.97 -27.19
N SER A 1096 0.01 7.22 -26.02
CA SER A 1096 0.32 6.51 -24.77
C SER A 1096 -0.57 5.28 -24.54
N GLY A 1097 -1.54 5.00 -25.43
CA GLY A 1097 -2.52 3.94 -25.27
C GLY A 1097 -3.59 4.20 -24.18
N PHE A 1098 -3.66 5.40 -23.61
CA PHE A 1098 -4.60 5.74 -22.54
C PHE A 1098 -6.01 5.99 -23.08
N VAL A 1099 -7.03 5.42 -22.43
CA VAL A 1099 -8.42 5.40 -22.96
C VAL A 1099 -9.48 6.00 -22.04
N SER A 1100 -9.17 6.18 -20.75
CA SER A 1100 -10.13 6.66 -19.74
C SER A 1100 -9.59 7.84 -18.92
N ALA A 1101 -10.32 8.26 -17.87
CA ALA A 1101 -9.91 9.36 -16.99
C ALA A 1101 -8.59 9.06 -16.28
N LEU A 1102 -8.49 7.84 -15.72
CA LEU A 1102 -7.31 7.18 -15.18
C LEU A 1102 -7.51 5.69 -15.46
N ASP A 1103 -6.59 5.05 -16.18
CA ASP A 1103 -6.69 3.62 -16.48
C ASP A 1103 -6.32 2.78 -15.24
N ALA A 1104 -6.76 1.51 -15.16
CA ALA A 1104 -6.91 0.72 -13.92
C ALA A 1104 -6.12 -0.61 -13.87
#